data_AF-A0A940CAP5-F1
#
_entry.id   AF-A0A940CAP5-F1
#
_cell.length_a   1.000
_cell.length_b   1.000
_cell.length_c   1.000
_cell.angle_alpha   90.00
_cell.angle_beta   90.00
_cell.angle_gamma   90.00
#
_symmetry.space_group_name_H-M   'P 1'
#
loop_
_entity.id
_entity.type
_entity.pdbx_description
1 polymer ?
#
loop_
_entity_poly.entity_id
_entity_poly.type
_entity_poly.pdbx_seq_one_letter_code
_entity_poly.pdbx_strand_id
1 'polypeptide(L)'
;MKKSISLILSLAFFGIILSGCGKHSLESGSIVNDSSLASLGRFDYNVIDVPGYENGYICESAFCSNSGYQFVLADANFYLFPFDYYYLNIDLDGKVKVSQPLSLPVYADGTKLVLAEGINVSELSANILSIENGYISYLDFDFDEKGLLNAVCRVGATYDEGGNTNFLYDEFGVVWDETGKCISVSALDDYEYDYSEPETIYDNDPINNYSLSESGISVIDEYDKYVSGYFDFINSGIRPGGFDTVVIKDDNNFSGIYTDVSGKSVLACFKKNDKNYNDKTIFMASTDYSDSLAQYVYEFNNQKSGFRIAMADYSVRTDSGEASEAWELIKSDITNGLRPDIIVNTTGYDELFVNSLNETQMLSDLSKVIDKDEALEDVSFTDKANHLFYDGENIYSIVPSYSYYTVVGNKDNVSGFANWGYQDFADFTNGFNGERTVFFMDTKLDFVERALYFNGYDYVDLSAKQSCFNSEEYITFLKFASTLPDDAVTAMTVMYSDVNNGMCLINDVACHNIGDMNKDATVYSMGDYVDIGFPHGASGAGSGVISADMSIMIMSTNAYTNECWDFCKQFLYTDYQENLRTGIPVTKTGFENWERSLYSTEDLPDQNIYVKDGIEYTIPYASEDVINMIESRINNCKRVRFSEYTIEQIAIKYATQYFDGKITAEEAAEQTDKEVQEYLMNAG
;
A
#
# COMPACT_ATOMS: atom_id res chain seq x y z
N MET A 1 -46.42 30.00 6.68
CA MET A 1 -45.79 30.13 5.35
C MET A 1 -44.25 30.21 5.51
N LYS A 2 -43.68 29.14 6.09
CA LYS A 2 -42.25 28.81 6.30
C LYS A 2 -42.26 27.55 7.19
N LYS A 3 -42.62 26.41 6.59
CA LYS A 3 -42.54 25.04 7.15
C LYS A 3 -43.10 23.94 6.21
N SER A 4 -43.41 24.24 4.95
CA SER A 4 -44.02 23.27 4.02
C SER A 4 -43.34 23.21 2.64
N ILE A 5 -42.06 23.61 2.55
CA ILE A 5 -41.26 23.52 1.31
C ILE A 5 -40.07 22.54 1.44
N SER A 6 -39.72 22.12 2.67
CA SER A 6 -38.62 21.17 2.91
C SER A 6 -39.01 19.69 2.80
N LEU A 7 -40.28 19.37 2.55
CA LEU A 7 -40.77 17.97 2.51
C LEU A 7 -41.17 17.51 1.10
N ILE A 8 -40.97 18.34 0.07
CA ILE A 8 -41.35 18.04 -1.32
C ILE A 8 -40.11 17.92 -2.24
N LEU A 9 -38.91 18.32 -1.78
CA LEU A 9 -37.66 18.14 -2.52
C LEU A 9 -36.87 16.87 -2.15
N SER A 10 -37.25 16.16 -1.07
CA SER A 10 -36.63 14.89 -0.67
C SER A 10 -37.42 13.64 -1.09
N LEU A 11 -38.54 13.83 -1.81
CA LEU A 11 -39.46 12.75 -2.24
C LEU A 11 -39.56 12.61 -3.77
N ALA A 12 -38.73 13.35 -4.52
CA ALA A 12 -38.69 13.30 -6.00
C ALA A 12 -37.44 12.60 -6.57
N PHE A 13 -36.55 12.07 -5.72
CA PHE A 13 -35.39 11.27 -6.15
C PHE A 13 -35.46 9.78 -5.73
N PHE A 14 -36.53 9.37 -5.05
CA PHE A 14 -36.70 8.00 -4.51
C PHE A 14 -37.78 7.16 -5.19
N GLY A 15 -38.17 7.53 -6.42
CA GLY A 15 -39.27 6.88 -7.11
C GLY A 15 -39.03 6.74 -8.60
N ILE A 16 -38.08 5.88 -8.99
CA ILE A 16 -38.04 4.97 -10.15
C ILE A 16 -36.70 4.22 -10.02
N ILE A 17 -36.62 3.11 -9.26
CA ILE A 17 -35.89 1.84 -9.56
C ILE A 17 -36.38 0.75 -8.56
N LEU A 18 -37.69 0.58 -8.38
CA LEU A 18 -38.26 -0.61 -7.72
C LEU A 18 -39.46 -1.10 -8.55
N SER A 19 -39.15 -1.58 -9.74
CA SER A 19 -40.04 -2.40 -10.56
C SER A 19 -39.20 -3.15 -11.58
N GLY A 20 -38.48 -4.17 -11.13
CA GLY A 20 -37.59 -4.97 -11.97
C GLY A 20 -37.27 -6.37 -11.43
N CYS A 21 -38.01 -6.90 -10.46
CA CYS A 21 -38.02 -8.35 -10.22
C CYS A 21 -38.84 -9.02 -11.32
N GLY A 22 -38.20 -9.25 -12.47
CA GLY A 22 -38.74 -10.02 -13.58
C GLY A 22 -37.58 -10.69 -14.30
N LYS A 23 -37.69 -12.00 -14.51
CA LYS A 23 -36.80 -12.80 -15.36
C LYS A 23 -36.50 -12.07 -16.68
N HIS A 24 -35.38 -11.37 -16.73
CA HIS A 24 -34.78 -10.92 -17.97
C HIS A 24 -33.38 -11.51 -18.00
N SER A 25 -33.19 -12.47 -18.90
CA SER A 25 -31.84 -12.83 -19.37
C SER A 25 -31.19 -11.54 -19.84
N LEU A 26 -30.14 -11.10 -19.14
CA LEU A 26 -29.31 -10.00 -19.60
C LEU A 26 -28.80 -10.37 -21.00
N GLU A 27 -29.16 -9.57 -22.01
CA GLU A 27 -28.58 -9.73 -23.34
C GLU A 27 -27.13 -9.22 -23.30
N SER A 28 -26.23 -9.89 -24.04
CA SER A 28 -24.83 -9.50 -24.20
C SER A 28 -24.71 -8.01 -24.51
N GLY A 29 -24.12 -7.22 -23.60
CA GLY A 29 -23.96 -5.77 -23.74
C GLY A 29 -24.90 -4.90 -22.90
N SER A 30 -25.68 -5.49 -21.99
CA SER A 30 -26.45 -4.75 -21.00
C SER A 30 -25.50 -4.18 -19.93
N ILE A 31 -25.14 -2.90 -20.06
CA ILE A 31 -24.24 -2.20 -19.12
C ILE A 31 -25.01 -1.96 -17.80
N VAL A 32 -24.60 -2.60 -16.71
CA VAL A 32 -24.81 -2.09 -15.36
C VAL A 32 -23.43 -1.79 -14.76
N ASN A 33 -22.70 -0.88 -15.41
CA ASN A 33 -21.57 -0.20 -14.79
C ASN A 33 -22.04 1.21 -14.43
N ASP A 34 -21.70 1.68 -13.24
CA ASP A 34 -21.74 3.10 -12.95
C ASP A 34 -20.73 3.76 -13.90
N SER A 35 -21.25 4.27 -15.03
CA SER A 35 -20.46 4.83 -16.12
C SER A 35 -19.55 5.97 -15.68
N SER A 36 -19.82 6.57 -14.50
CA SER A 36 -18.97 7.60 -13.91
C SER A 36 -17.64 7.04 -13.40
N LEU A 37 -17.64 5.88 -12.75
CA LEU A 37 -16.43 5.22 -12.20
C LEU A 37 -15.59 4.55 -13.31
N ALA A 38 -16.25 3.90 -14.27
CA ALA A 38 -15.57 3.33 -15.45
C ALA A 38 -15.02 4.39 -16.43
N SER A 39 -15.36 5.68 -16.22
CA SER A 39 -14.93 6.82 -17.04
C SER A 39 -13.77 7.62 -16.44
N LEU A 40 -13.22 7.21 -15.29
CA LEU A 40 -12.08 7.91 -14.70
C LEU A 40 -10.85 7.86 -15.63
N GLY A 41 -10.44 9.06 -16.02
CA GLY A 41 -9.06 9.44 -16.34
C GLY A 41 -8.34 8.60 -17.37
N ARG A 42 -8.84 8.48 -18.60
CA ARG A 42 -7.98 8.06 -19.73
C ARG A 42 -7.27 9.27 -20.26
N PHE A 43 -5.98 9.43 -19.96
CA PHE A 43 -5.17 10.44 -20.63
C PHE A 43 -4.31 9.76 -21.70
N ASP A 44 -4.26 10.36 -22.88
CA ASP A 44 -3.16 10.11 -23.79
C ASP A 44 -1.93 10.83 -23.22
N TYR A 45 -0.74 10.26 -23.41
CA TYR A 45 0.50 10.87 -22.93
C TYR A 45 1.57 10.92 -24.02
N ASN A 46 2.43 11.93 -23.92
CA ASN A 46 3.59 12.10 -24.77
C ASN A 46 4.84 12.22 -23.89
N VAL A 47 5.73 11.24 -23.99
CA VAL A 47 7.00 11.24 -23.25
C VAL A 47 7.94 12.27 -23.85
N ILE A 48 8.53 13.08 -22.98
CA ILE A 48 9.46 14.13 -23.34
C ILE A 48 10.88 13.60 -23.19
N ASP A 49 11.67 13.72 -24.25
CA ASP A 49 13.10 13.41 -24.19
C ASP A 49 13.82 14.50 -23.37
N VAL A 50 14.19 14.16 -22.15
CA VAL A 50 14.97 15.01 -21.26
C VAL A 50 16.46 14.70 -21.49
N PRO A 51 17.30 15.69 -21.73
CA PRO A 51 18.70 15.46 -22.08
C PRO A 51 19.53 14.84 -20.93
N GLY A 52 20.36 13.87 -21.30
CA GLY A 52 21.72 13.66 -20.77
C GLY A 52 21.91 13.00 -19.41
N TYR A 53 20.96 13.07 -18.48
CA TYR A 53 21.17 12.53 -17.13
C TYR A 53 21.04 11.00 -17.10
N GLU A 54 22.17 10.31 -17.15
CA GLU A 54 22.24 8.83 -17.14
C GLU A 54 21.65 8.23 -15.84
N ASN A 55 21.69 8.98 -14.73
CA ASN A 55 21.21 8.55 -13.41
C ASN A 55 19.82 9.10 -13.04
N GLY A 56 19.08 9.67 -14.00
CA GLY A 56 17.80 10.34 -13.73
C GLY A 56 17.95 11.80 -13.33
N TYR A 57 16.82 12.47 -13.05
CA TYR A 57 16.79 13.89 -12.72
C TYR A 57 15.72 14.20 -11.69
N ILE A 58 15.94 15.27 -10.93
CA ILE A 58 14.98 15.83 -9.99
C ILE A 58 14.40 17.14 -10.55
N CYS A 59 13.16 17.46 -10.17
CA CYS A 59 12.56 18.74 -10.48
C CYS A 59 12.83 19.72 -9.34
N GLU A 60 13.51 20.81 -9.65
CA GLU A 60 13.76 21.90 -8.70
C GLU A 60 12.56 22.86 -8.63
N SER A 61 11.91 23.07 -9.77
CA SER A 61 10.72 23.92 -9.87
C SER A 61 10.00 23.69 -11.20
N ALA A 62 8.69 23.92 -11.20
CA ALA A 62 7.89 23.83 -12.39
C ALA A 62 6.80 24.90 -12.44
N PHE A 63 6.30 25.17 -13.65
CA PHE A 63 5.29 26.19 -13.87
C PHE A 63 4.40 25.89 -15.06
N CYS A 64 3.13 26.26 -14.95
CA CYS A 64 2.17 26.16 -16.04
C CYS A 64 1.74 27.53 -16.58
N SER A 65 2.06 27.79 -17.85
CA SER A 65 1.47 28.92 -18.58
C SER A 65 0.25 28.47 -19.39
N ASN A 66 -0.52 29.43 -19.91
CA ASN A 66 -1.55 29.15 -20.91
C ASN A 66 -1.03 28.47 -22.19
N SER A 67 0.29 28.49 -22.42
CA SER A 67 0.92 28.01 -23.65
C SER A 67 1.72 26.71 -23.49
N GLY A 68 1.84 26.18 -22.27
CA GLY A 68 2.71 25.05 -21.99
C GLY A 68 3.32 25.06 -20.60
N TYR A 69 4.23 24.11 -20.38
CA TYR A 69 4.87 23.84 -19.11
C TYR A 69 6.35 24.23 -19.14
N GLN A 70 6.85 24.71 -18.01
CA GLN A 70 8.26 25.06 -17.79
C GLN A 70 8.80 24.24 -16.62
N PHE A 71 10.04 23.77 -16.72
CA PHE A 71 10.70 22.98 -15.70
C PHE A 71 12.15 23.41 -15.52
N VAL A 72 12.63 23.31 -14.29
CA VAL A 72 14.05 23.34 -13.93
C VAL A 72 14.42 21.97 -13.38
N LEU A 73 15.38 21.32 -14.02
CA LEU A 73 15.79 19.96 -13.71
C LEU A 73 17.26 19.93 -13.28
N ALA A 74 17.60 19.12 -12.29
CA ALA A 74 18.97 18.86 -11.85
C ALA A 74 19.31 17.35 -11.94
N ASP A 75 20.61 17.02 -12.03
CA ASP A 75 21.08 15.63 -11.98
C ASP A 75 20.73 15.00 -10.61
N ALA A 76 20.19 13.77 -10.62
CA ALA A 76 19.82 13.05 -9.40
C ALA A 76 21.03 12.63 -8.53
N ASN A 77 22.27 12.74 -9.01
CA ASN A 77 23.47 12.51 -8.20
C ASN A 77 23.73 13.62 -7.17
N PHE A 78 23.08 13.51 -6.01
CA PHE A 78 23.22 14.39 -4.86
C PHE A 78 24.66 14.56 -4.31
N TYR A 79 25.58 13.65 -4.65
CA TYR A 79 26.94 13.61 -4.07
C TYR A 79 27.97 14.47 -4.81
N LEU A 80 27.61 15.13 -5.92
CA LEU A 80 28.51 15.98 -6.69
C LEU A 80 28.04 17.44 -6.65
N PHE A 81 28.54 18.20 -5.67
CA PHE A 81 28.50 19.67 -5.77
C PHE A 81 29.56 20.12 -6.79
N PRO A 82 29.23 20.99 -7.77
CA PRO A 82 27.94 21.67 -8.03
C PRO A 82 27.03 20.96 -9.06
N PHE A 83 25.71 21.12 -8.90
CA PHE A 83 24.70 20.64 -9.85
C PHE A 83 24.69 21.45 -11.15
N ASP A 84 24.61 20.74 -12.29
CA ASP A 84 24.20 21.35 -13.55
C ASP A 84 22.67 21.46 -13.56
N TYR A 85 22.15 22.66 -13.85
CA TYR A 85 20.71 22.88 -13.97
C TYR A 85 20.29 22.99 -15.42
N TYR A 86 19.18 22.36 -15.75
CA TYR A 86 18.65 22.30 -17.10
C TYR A 86 17.27 22.93 -17.16
N TYR A 87 17.06 23.83 -18.12
CA TYR A 87 15.79 24.48 -18.33
C TYR A 87 15.06 23.88 -19.52
N LEU A 88 13.78 23.58 -19.29
CA LEU A 88 12.91 22.97 -20.29
C LEU A 88 11.61 23.77 -20.39
N ASN A 89 11.20 24.08 -21.63
CA ASN A 89 9.89 24.66 -21.95
C ASN A 89 9.25 23.82 -23.04
N ILE A 90 8.06 23.30 -22.76
CA ILE A 90 7.29 22.44 -23.66
C ILE A 90 5.89 23.03 -23.87
N ASP A 91 5.29 22.83 -25.05
CA ASP A 91 3.87 23.14 -25.22
C ASP A 91 2.97 22.09 -24.53
N LEU A 92 1.65 22.37 -24.51
CA LEU A 92 0.66 21.50 -23.89
C LEU A 92 0.56 20.11 -24.55
N ASP A 93 1.03 19.94 -25.79
CA ASP A 93 1.05 18.66 -26.49
C ASP A 93 2.41 17.93 -26.32
N GLY A 94 3.31 18.47 -25.50
CA GLY A 94 4.62 17.86 -25.21
C GLY A 94 5.67 18.10 -26.28
N LYS A 95 5.52 19.13 -27.11
CA LYS A 95 6.58 19.51 -28.04
C LYS A 95 7.57 20.45 -27.35
N VAL A 96 8.84 20.07 -27.37
CA VAL A 96 9.93 20.88 -26.83
C VAL A 96 10.07 22.19 -27.61
N LYS A 97 9.93 23.32 -26.90
CA LYS A 97 10.22 24.67 -27.40
C LYS A 97 11.64 25.11 -27.06
N VAL A 98 12.06 24.84 -25.83
CA VAL A 98 13.40 25.16 -25.29
C VAL A 98 13.89 23.97 -24.49
N SER A 99 15.15 23.60 -24.68
CA SER A 99 15.84 22.55 -23.94
C SER A 99 17.33 22.90 -23.95
N GLN A 100 17.82 23.51 -22.87
CA GLN A 100 19.23 23.89 -22.73
C GLN A 100 19.66 24.02 -21.25
N PRO A 101 20.96 23.95 -20.94
CA PRO A 101 21.47 24.29 -19.61
C PRO A 101 21.06 25.72 -19.23
N LEU A 102 20.72 25.93 -17.95
CA LEU A 102 20.51 27.29 -17.44
C LEU A 102 21.79 28.09 -17.59
N SER A 103 21.64 29.32 -18.07
CA SER A 103 22.79 30.24 -18.12
C SER A 103 23.09 30.77 -16.72
N LEU A 104 24.08 30.17 -16.06
CA LEU A 104 24.45 30.54 -14.70
C LEU A 104 25.31 31.81 -14.68
N PRO A 105 24.92 32.86 -13.93
CA PRO A 105 25.71 34.09 -13.84
C PRO A 105 27.07 33.90 -13.16
N VAL A 106 27.18 32.92 -12.25
CA VAL A 106 28.41 32.50 -11.60
C VAL A 106 28.49 30.98 -11.71
N TYR A 107 29.68 30.43 -11.92
CA TYR A 107 29.89 28.98 -11.98
C TYR A 107 31.28 28.62 -11.45
N ALA A 108 31.50 27.34 -11.14
CA ALA A 108 32.80 26.83 -10.71
C ALA A 108 33.66 26.41 -11.91
N ASP A 109 34.92 26.86 -11.93
CA ASP A 109 35.97 26.35 -12.83
C ASP A 109 37.13 25.82 -11.96
N GLY A 110 37.11 24.50 -11.73
CA GLY A 110 37.99 23.86 -10.75
C GLY A 110 37.66 24.31 -9.33
N THR A 111 38.63 24.92 -8.63
CA THR A 111 38.44 25.43 -7.26
C THR A 111 38.06 26.92 -7.20
N LYS A 112 37.84 27.56 -8.35
CA LYS A 112 37.58 29.01 -8.44
C LYS A 112 36.17 29.30 -8.92
N LEU A 113 35.61 30.40 -8.45
CA LEU A 113 34.34 30.93 -8.95
C LEU A 113 34.61 31.91 -10.09
N VAL A 114 33.85 31.79 -11.17
CA VAL A 114 33.98 32.60 -12.38
C VAL A 114 32.65 33.24 -12.73
N LEU A 115 32.70 34.50 -13.18
CA LEU A 115 31.55 35.24 -13.71
C LEU A 115 31.35 34.95 -15.19
N ALA A 116 30.11 34.69 -15.59
CA ALA A 116 29.77 34.53 -17.01
C ALA A 116 29.97 35.85 -17.79
N GLU A 117 30.33 35.72 -19.07
CA GLU A 117 30.60 36.88 -19.93
C GLU A 117 29.36 37.78 -20.08
N GLY A 118 29.52 39.08 -19.82
CA GLY A 118 28.45 40.07 -19.95
C GLY A 118 27.52 40.17 -18.73
N ILE A 119 27.71 39.35 -17.71
CA ILE A 119 27.02 39.47 -16.41
C ILE A 119 27.84 40.40 -15.50
N ASN A 120 27.18 41.39 -14.90
CA ASN A 120 27.79 42.30 -13.93
C ASN A 120 27.06 42.19 -12.59
N VAL A 121 27.70 41.52 -11.62
CA VAL A 121 27.19 41.40 -10.26
C VAL A 121 27.95 42.39 -9.38
N SER A 122 27.52 43.65 -9.36
CA SER A 122 28.17 44.72 -8.59
C SER A 122 28.15 44.49 -7.07
N GLU A 123 27.31 43.56 -6.63
CA GLU A 123 27.05 43.22 -5.23
C GLU A 123 27.96 42.10 -4.71
N LEU A 124 28.71 41.43 -5.58
CA LEU A 124 29.58 40.31 -5.20
C LEU A 124 30.91 40.85 -4.66
N SER A 125 31.33 40.34 -3.51
CA SER A 125 32.60 40.67 -2.88
C SER A 125 33.75 40.29 -3.82
N ALA A 126 34.51 41.31 -4.27
CA ALA A 126 35.69 41.10 -5.10
C ALA A 126 36.73 40.17 -4.44
N ASN A 127 36.72 40.06 -3.10
CA ASN A 127 37.57 39.13 -2.37
C ASN A 127 37.13 37.68 -2.57
N ILE A 128 35.82 37.38 -2.63
CA ILE A 128 35.30 36.02 -2.80
C ILE A 128 35.76 35.42 -4.13
N LEU A 129 35.70 36.17 -5.23
CA LEU A 129 36.15 35.71 -6.56
C LEU A 129 37.66 35.42 -6.64
N SER A 130 38.44 35.92 -5.68
CA SER A 130 39.90 35.75 -5.66
C SER A 130 40.40 34.55 -4.85
N ILE A 131 39.51 33.92 -4.06
CA ILE A 131 39.83 32.84 -3.13
C ILE A 131 39.74 31.47 -3.83
N GLU A 132 40.59 30.52 -3.44
CA GLU A 132 40.55 29.13 -3.90
C GLU A 132 39.64 28.28 -2.99
N ASN A 133 39.01 27.24 -3.52
CA ASN A 133 37.99 26.39 -2.88
C ASN A 133 36.65 27.10 -2.68
N GLY A 134 36.20 27.79 -3.73
CA GLY A 134 34.85 28.33 -3.80
C GLY A 134 33.81 27.24 -4.05
N TYR A 135 32.62 27.41 -3.49
CA TYR A 135 31.43 26.63 -3.78
C TYR A 135 30.29 27.55 -4.21
N ILE A 136 29.35 26.99 -4.97
CA ILE A 136 28.18 27.68 -5.46
C ILE A 136 26.96 26.77 -5.32
N SER A 137 25.83 27.38 -4.96
CA SER A 137 24.55 26.70 -4.92
C SER A 137 23.48 27.66 -5.43
N TYR A 138 22.57 27.13 -6.25
CA TYR A 138 21.34 27.79 -6.60
C TYR A 138 20.22 27.12 -5.81
N LEU A 139 19.49 27.93 -5.07
CA LEU A 139 18.51 27.50 -4.09
C LEU A 139 17.18 28.18 -4.42
N ASP A 140 16.09 27.59 -3.95
CA ASP A 140 14.76 28.21 -3.93
C ASP A 140 14.31 28.65 -5.34
N PHE A 141 14.40 27.71 -6.29
CA PHE A 141 13.90 27.93 -7.64
C PHE A 141 12.39 28.11 -7.61
N ASP A 142 11.92 29.26 -8.11
CA ASP A 142 10.50 29.58 -8.14
C ASP A 142 10.13 30.39 -9.39
N PHE A 143 8.99 30.07 -9.98
CA PHE A 143 8.47 30.78 -11.14
C PHE A 143 7.48 31.87 -10.72
N ASP A 144 7.70 33.10 -11.17
CA ASP A 144 6.73 34.17 -10.95
C ASP A 144 5.45 33.97 -11.79
N GLU A 145 4.41 34.77 -11.52
CA GLU A 145 3.13 34.75 -12.26
C GLU A 145 3.28 34.96 -13.79
N LYS A 146 4.43 35.45 -14.25
CA LYS A 146 4.73 35.68 -15.68
C LYS A 146 5.56 34.54 -16.29
N GLY A 147 5.90 33.51 -15.52
CA GLY A 147 6.74 32.39 -15.94
C GLY A 147 8.22 32.74 -16.02
N LEU A 148 8.67 33.81 -15.33
CA LEU A 148 10.09 34.07 -15.14
C LEU A 148 10.60 33.26 -13.97
N LEU A 149 11.71 32.56 -14.16
CA LEU A 149 12.33 31.75 -13.13
C LEU A 149 13.19 32.65 -12.23
N ASN A 150 13.07 32.47 -10.93
CA ASN A 150 13.85 33.13 -9.89
C ASN A 150 14.59 32.07 -9.08
N ALA A 151 15.74 32.43 -8.54
CA ALA A 151 16.46 31.61 -7.55
C ALA A 151 17.36 32.51 -6.70
N VAL A 152 17.77 31.99 -5.55
CA VAL A 152 18.86 32.54 -4.76
C VAL A 152 20.15 31.86 -5.14
N CYS A 153 21.14 32.64 -5.60
CA CYS A 153 22.49 32.14 -5.76
C CYS A 153 23.30 32.44 -4.50
N ARG A 154 23.76 31.38 -3.84
CA ARG A 154 24.71 31.46 -2.73
C ARG A 154 26.09 31.08 -3.24
N VAL A 155 27.03 31.99 -3.09
CA VAL A 155 28.45 31.75 -3.36
C VAL A 155 29.21 31.79 -2.06
N GLY A 156 30.13 30.86 -1.85
CA GLY A 156 30.98 30.84 -0.67
C GLY A 156 32.39 30.41 -0.97
N ALA A 157 33.31 30.73 -0.07
CA ALA A 157 34.70 30.32 -0.18
C ALA A 157 35.31 30.13 1.20
N THR A 158 36.27 29.20 1.27
CA THR A 158 37.10 28.98 2.46
C THR A 158 38.48 29.58 2.23
N TYR A 159 39.03 30.24 3.25
CA TYR A 159 40.40 30.74 3.19
C TYR A 159 41.08 30.60 4.54
N ASP A 160 42.39 30.35 4.49
CA ASP A 160 43.21 30.26 5.69
C ASP A 160 43.83 31.62 6.03
N GLU A 161 43.56 32.11 7.23
CA GLU A 161 44.21 33.30 7.77
C GLU A 161 44.86 32.95 9.12
N GLY A 162 46.20 32.94 9.14
CA GLY A 162 46.95 32.64 10.37
C GLY A 162 46.81 31.21 10.89
N GLY A 163 46.44 30.25 10.05
CA GLY A 163 46.23 28.84 10.43
C GLY A 163 44.81 28.50 10.90
N ASN A 164 43.87 29.44 10.81
CA ASN A 164 42.44 29.19 10.99
C ASN A 164 41.73 29.27 9.63
N THR A 165 40.88 28.28 9.36
CA THR A 165 39.99 28.29 8.19
C THR A 165 38.79 29.19 8.48
N ASN A 166 38.59 30.21 7.64
CA ASN A 166 37.47 31.14 7.70
C ASN A 166 36.55 30.91 6.51
N PHE A 167 35.28 31.28 6.68
CA PHE A 167 34.25 31.18 5.66
C PHE A 167 33.76 32.58 5.28
N LEU A 168 33.66 32.83 3.98
CA LEU A 168 32.97 33.99 3.41
C LEU A 168 31.85 33.48 2.51
N TYR A 169 30.71 34.14 2.53
CA TYR A 169 29.64 33.89 1.58
C TYR A 169 28.96 35.20 1.21
N ASP A 170 28.40 35.24 0.00
CA ASP A 170 27.52 36.29 -0.51
C ASP A 170 26.30 35.62 -1.17
N GLU A 171 25.18 36.35 -1.19
CA GLU A 171 23.92 35.90 -1.78
C GLU A 171 23.33 36.98 -2.68
N PHE A 172 22.72 36.55 -3.78
CA PHE A 172 22.05 37.44 -4.71
C PHE A 172 20.91 36.72 -5.44
N GLY A 173 19.86 37.47 -5.76
CA GLY A 173 18.74 36.98 -6.55
C GLY A 173 19.13 36.91 -8.01
N VAL A 174 18.68 35.85 -8.70
CA VAL A 174 18.90 35.65 -10.13
C VAL A 174 17.57 35.40 -10.80
N VAL A 175 17.37 36.02 -11.98
CA VAL A 175 16.15 35.86 -12.78
C VAL A 175 16.49 35.41 -14.18
N TRP A 176 15.80 34.38 -14.67
CA TRP A 176 15.87 33.88 -16.04
C TRP A 176 14.58 34.13 -16.80
N ASP A 177 14.70 34.36 -18.11
CA ASP A 177 13.56 34.45 -19.02
C ASP A 177 13.02 33.07 -19.45
N GLU A 178 11.95 33.07 -20.25
CA GLU A 178 11.30 31.85 -20.77
C GLU A 178 12.20 31.00 -21.69
N THR A 179 13.41 31.47 -22.00
CA THR A 179 14.44 30.73 -22.74
C THR A 179 15.50 30.12 -21.83
N GLY A 180 15.46 30.35 -20.51
CA GLY A 180 16.53 29.94 -19.59
C GLY A 180 17.76 30.85 -19.65
N LYS A 181 17.59 32.07 -20.22
CA LYS A 181 18.66 33.08 -20.24
C LYS A 181 18.56 33.97 -19.00
N CYS A 182 19.67 34.13 -18.28
CA CYS A 182 19.77 35.06 -17.17
C CYS A 182 19.57 36.49 -17.68
N ILE A 183 18.58 37.18 -17.12
CA ILE A 183 18.20 38.55 -17.49
C ILE A 183 18.41 39.56 -16.37
N SER A 184 18.49 39.11 -15.11
CA SER A 184 18.69 39.98 -13.96
C SER A 184 19.48 39.29 -12.86
N VAL A 185 20.32 40.08 -12.18
CA VAL A 185 20.96 39.74 -10.92
C VAL A 185 20.80 40.93 -9.99
N SER A 186 20.40 40.70 -8.73
CA SER A 186 20.13 41.76 -7.75
C SER A 186 20.56 41.38 -6.34
N ALA A 187 20.91 42.39 -5.52
CA ALA A 187 21.10 42.19 -4.09
C ALA A 187 19.83 41.62 -3.43
N LEU A 188 20.01 40.81 -2.39
CA LEU A 188 18.95 40.39 -1.50
C LEU A 188 19.05 41.21 -0.22
N ASP A 189 17.96 41.86 0.17
CA ASP A 189 17.86 42.52 1.48
C ASP A 189 17.40 41.46 2.51
N ASP A 190 18.27 41.08 3.45
CA ASP A 190 18.00 40.15 4.56
C ASP A 190 17.20 38.89 4.16
N TYR A 191 17.80 38.01 3.34
CA TYR A 191 17.21 36.71 3.00
C TYR A 191 17.38 35.71 4.16
N GLU A 192 16.27 35.29 4.75
CA GLU A 192 16.26 34.19 5.71
C GLU A 192 15.99 32.90 4.92
N TYR A 193 16.97 32.01 4.90
CA TYR A 193 16.86 30.73 4.21
C TYR A 193 15.83 29.86 4.93
N ASP A 194 14.70 29.60 4.26
CA ASP A 194 13.74 28.60 4.68
C ASP A 194 13.95 27.36 3.82
N TYR A 195 14.38 26.25 4.44
CA TYR A 195 14.54 24.99 3.72
C TYR A 195 13.14 24.43 3.49
N SER A 196 12.51 24.81 2.38
CA SER A 196 11.30 24.16 1.88
C SER A 196 11.69 23.09 0.87
N GLU A 197 11.19 21.87 1.07
CA GLU A 197 11.27 20.84 0.03
C GLU A 197 10.51 21.32 -1.22
N PRO A 198 10.97 20.97 -2.43
CA PRO A 198 10.25 21.32 -3.66
C PRO A 198 8.80 20.84 -3.59
N GLU A 199 7.87 21.66 -4.06
CA GLU A 199 6.46 21.25 -4.17
C GLU A 199 6.35 20.04 -5.11
N THR A 200 5.52 19.07 -4.73
CA THR A 200 5.24 17.89 -5.58
C THR A 200 4.08 18.14 -6.55
N ILE A 201 3.23 19.13 -6.26
CA ILE A 201 2.09 19.52 -7.10
C ILE A 201 2.10 21.04 -7.31
N TYR A 202 2.24 21.45 -8.56
CA TYR A 202 2.15 22.84 -8.99
C TYR A 202 0.79 23.10 -9.65
N ASP A 203 0.00 24.02 -9.09
CA ASP A 203 -1.26 24.51 -9.66
C ASP A 203 -1.34 26.05 -9.56
N ASN A 204 -1.32 26.71 -10.72
CA ASN A 204 -1.33 28.17 -10.80
C ASN A 204 -2.73 28.79 -10.61
N ASP A 205 -3.80 27.98 -10.60
CA ASP A 205 -5.16 28.43 -10.29
C ASP A 205 -5.84 27.35 -9.44
N PRO A 206 -5.52 27.27 -8.13
CA PRO A 206 -5.96 26.19 -7.26
C PRO A 206 -7.46 26.27 -7.00
N ILE A 207 -8.23 25.73 -7.94
CA ILE A 207 -9.67 25.49 -7.80
C ILE A 207 -9.90 24.26 -6.90
N ASN A 208 -8.98 23.31 -6.94
CA ASN A 208 -9.02 22.03 -6.23
C ASN A 208 -7.72 21.80 -5.47
N ASN A 209 -7.79 21.01 -4.40
CA ASN A 209 -6.61 20.39 -3.79
C ASN A 209 -6.38 19.02 -4.45
N TYR A 210 -5.13 18.62 -4.62
CA TYR A 210 -4.78 17.33 -5.20
C TYR A 210 -3.87 16.53 -4.26
N SER A 211 -3.94 15.21 -4.36
CA SER A 211 -3.05 14.27 -3.70
C SER A 211 -2.49 13.26 -4.71
N LEU A 212 -1.23 12.88 -4.53
CA LEU A 212 -0.56 11.83 -5.30
C LEU A 212 -0.69 10.51 -4.53
N SER A 213 -1.03 9.44 -5.25
CA SER A 213 -1.07 8.06 -4.73
C SER A 213 -0.34 7.11 -5.67
N GLU A 214 -0.12 5.88 -5.21
CA GLU A 214 0.43 4.79 -6.05
C GLU A 214 -0.49 4.46 -7.24
N SER A 215 -1.79 4.76 -7.15
CA SER A 215 -2.77 4.54 -8.21
C SER A 215 -2.97 5.73 -9.16
N GLY A 216 -2.53 6.95 -8.79
CA GLY A 216 -2.60 8.13 -9.65
C GLY A 216 -2.70 9.46 -8.90
N ILE A 217 -3.66 10.29 -9.31
CA ILE A 217 -3.90 11.63 -8.75
C ILE A 217 -5.37 11.74 -8.36
N SER A 218 -5.64 12.18 -7.15
CA SER A 218 -7.00 12.42 -6.63
C SER A 218 -7.23 13.88 -6.31
N VAL A 219 -8.48 14.33 -6.42
CA VAL A 219 -8.97 15.59 -5.86
C VAL A 219 -9.39 15.35 -4.42
N ILE A 220 -8.93 16.22 -3.52
CA ILE A 220 -9.24 16.19 -2.09
C ILE A 220 -9.92 17.48 -1.64
N ASP A 221 -10.58 17.46 -0.48
CA ASP A 221 -11.16 18.67 0.13
C ASP A 221 -10.15 19.43 1.01
N GLU A 222 -10.63 20.37 1.83
CA GLU A 222 -9.78 21.15 2.75
C GLU A 222 -9.30 20.36 3.99
N TYR A 223 -9.76 19.12 4.16
CA TYR A 223 -9.41 18.19 5.23
C TYR A 223 -8.67 16.95 4.71
N ASP A 224 -8.09 17.05 3.51
CA ASP A 224 -7.37 15.99 2.81
C ASP A 224 -8.23 14.75 2.49
N LYS A 225 -9.56 14.89 2.47
CA LYS A 225 -10.47 13.78 2.18
C LYS A 225 -10.71 13.64 0.68
N TYR A 226 -10.71 12.40 0.20
CA TYR A 226 -11.00 12.09 -1.20
C TYR A 226 -12.36 12.63 -1.64
N VAL A 227 -12.37 13.34 -2.77
CA VAL A 227 -13.57 13.86 -3.44
C VAL A 227 -13.83 13.11 -4.73
N SER A 228 -12.81 12.98 -5.59
CA SER A 228 -12.91 12.30 -6.88
C SER A 228 -11.53 12.00 -7.48
N GLY A 229 -11.40 10.96 -8.31
CA GLY A 229 -10.19 10.74 -9.10
C GLY A 229 -9.98 11.82 -10.17
N TYR A 230 -8.73 12.26 -10.33
CA TYR A 230 -8.29 13.15 -11.42
C TYR A 230 -7.60 12.35 -12.53
N PHE A 231 -6.65 11.50 -12.16
CA PHE A 231 -5.86 10.66 -13.06
C PHE A 231 -5.64 9.27 -12.46
N ASP A 232 -5.67 8.23 -13.29
CA ASP A 232 -5.43 6.86 -12.86
C ASP A 232 -4.45 6.17 -13.83
N PHE A 233 -3.39 5.59 -13.26
CA PHE A 233 -2.28 5.02 -14.02
C PHE A 233 -2.72 3.86 -14.93
N ILE A 234 -3.37 2.85 -14.34
CA ILE A 234 -3.81 1.65 -15.05
C ILE A 234 -4.85 2.01 -16.11
N ASN A 235 -5.78 2.89 -15.76
CA ASN A 235 -6.83 3.31 -16.65
C ASN A 235 -6.28 4.15 -17.82
N SER A 236 -5.15 4.84 -17.63
CA SER A 236 -4.39 5.50 -18.70
C SER A 236 -3.39 4.60 -19.43
N GLY A 237 -3.28 3.32 -19.06
CA GLY A 237 -2.38 2.37 -19.70
C GLY A 237 -0.91 2.68 -19.44
N ILE A 238 -0.59 3.21 -18.26
CA ILE A 238 0.77 3.39 -17.79
C ILE A 238 1.00 2.65 -16.47
N ARG A 239 2.26 2.28 -16.22
CA ARG A 239 2.69 1.63 -14.97
C ARG A 239 3.93 2.36 -14.44
N PRO A 240 3.75 3.43 -13.67
CA PRO A 240 4.84 4.06 -12.95
C PRO A 240 4.92 3.54 -11.50
N GLY A 241 6.01 3.82 -10.80
CA GLY A 241 6.13 3.68 -9.35
C GLY A 241 5.53 4.84 -8.56
N GLY A 242 4.92 5.83 -9.23
CA GLY A 242 4.38 7.05 -8.65
C GLY A 242 4.83 8.31 -9.39
N PHE A 243 4.20 9.45 -9.10
CA PHE A 243 4.65 10.78 -9.55
C PHE A 243 5.58 11.40 -8.51
N ASP A 244 6.69 11.95 -8.98
CA ASP A 244 7.59 12.80 -8.18
C ASP A 244 7.16 14.28 -8.26
N THR A 245 6.62 14.68 -9.40
CA THR A 245 6.17 16.05 -9.64
C THR A 245 4.99 16.07 -10.61
N VAL A 246 3.99 16.90 -10.33
CA VAL A 246 2.83 17.13 -11.19
C VAL A 246 2.61 18.62 -11.36
N VAL A 247 2.32 19.04 -12.59
CA VAL A 247 1.98 20.42 -12.96
C VAL A 247 0.60 20.42 -13.60
N ILE A 248 -0.41 20.83 -12.83
CA ILE A 248 -1.80 20.86 -13.27
C ILE A 248 -2.04 22.11 -14.10
N LYS A 249 -2.61 21.93 -15.30
CA LYS A 249 -3.06 23.05 -16.14
C LYS A 249 -4.57 23.28 -16.01
N ASP A 250 -5.33 22.19 -16.08
CA ASP A 250 -6.79 22.16 -15.93
C ASP A 250 -7.29 20.70 -15.83
N ASP A 251 -8.61 20.50 -15.77
CA ASP A 251 -9.27 19.18 -15.73
C ASP A 251 -8.86 18.19 -16.84
N ASN A 252 -8.25 18.69 -17.93
CA ASN A 252 -7.94 17.88 -19.10
C ASN A 252 -6.45 17.81 -19.42
N ASN A 253 -5.60 18.62 -18.78
CA ASN A 253 -4.20 18.71 -19.15
C ASN A 253 -3.35 18.84 -17.89
N PHE A 254 -2.29 18.05 -17.83
CA PHE A 254 -1.21 18.23 -16.88
C PHE A 254 0.10 17.73 -17.48
N SER A 255 1.22 18.05 -16.84
CA SER A 255 2.50 17.41 -17.11
C SER A 255 3.05 16.87 -15.81
N GLY A 256 3.81 15.78 -15.86
CA GLY A 256 4.36 15.20 -14.64
C GLY A 256 5.61 14.38 -14.88
N ILE A 257 6.39 14.26 -13.82
CA ILE A 257 7.59 13.42 -13.75
C ILE A 257 7.21 12.23 -12.88
N TYR A 258 7.32 11.04 -13.45
CA TYR A 258 7.08 9.78 -12.77
C TYR A 258 8.29 8.87 -12.89
N THR A 259 8.43 7.95 -11.95
CA THR A 259 9.45 6.90 -12.05
C THR A 259 8.85 5.70 -12.80
N ASP A 260 9.48 5.26 -13.89
CA ASP A 260 9.02 4.07 -14.62
C ASP A 260 9.43 2.75 -13.92
N VAL A 261 8.95 1.61 -14.42
CA VAL A 261 9.27 0.28 -13.85
C VAL A 261 10.76 -0.08 -13.84
N SER A 262 11.61 0.66 -14.57
CA SER A 262 13.06 0.48 -14.54
C SER A 262 13.75 1.34 -13.49
N GLY A 263 13.00 2.17 -12.75
CA GLY A 263 13.53 3.13 -11.79
C GLY A 263 14.02 4.42 -12.44
N LYS A 264 13.65 4.69 -13.70
CA LYS A 264 14.08 5.90 -14.41
C LYS A 264 13.01 6.99 -14.32
N SER A 265 13.43 8.22 -14.05
CA SER A 265 12.58 9.42 -14.15
C SER A 265 12.12 9.65 -15.59
N VAL A 266 10.82 9.82 -15.78
CA VAL A 266 10.17 10.06 -17.07
C VAL A 266 9.26 11.28 -16.97
N LEU A 267 9.53 12.28 -17.81
CA LEU A 267 8.68 13.45 -17.96
C LEU A 267 7.69 13.21 -19.09
N ALA A 268 6.41 13.48 -18.86
CA ALA A 268 5.38 13.38 -19.88
C ALA A 268 4.36 14.52 -19.80
N CYS A 269 3.75 14.84 -20.93
CA CYS A 269 2.52 15.63 -21.01
C CYS A 269 1.33 14.69 -21.12
N PHE A 270 0.32 14.91 -20.30
CA PHE A 270 -0.89 14.12 -20.23
C PHE A 270 -2.08 14.96 -20.68
N LYS A 271 -2.90 14.38 -21.55
CA LYS A 271 -4.10 14.99 -22.08
C LYS A 271 -5.28 14.05 -21.99
N LYS A 272 -6.32 14.46 -21.28
CA LYS A 272 -7.55 13.69 -21.12
C LYS A 272 -8.12 13.40 -22.50
N ASN A 273 -8.43 12.14 -22.71
CA ASN A 273 -8.90 11.61 -23.96
C ASN A 273 -10.30 11.02 -23.80
N ASP A 274 -11.26 11.63 -24.48
CA ASP A 274 -12.64 11.14 -24.56
C ASP A 274 -12.81 10.00 -25.59
N LYS A 275 -11.72 9.37 -26.07
CA LYS A 275 -11.81 8.28 -27.04
C LYS A 275 -12.75 7.20 -26.51
N ASN A 276 -13.77 6.93 -27.31
CA ASN A 276 -14.58 5.74 -27.19
C ASN A 276 -13.71 4.59 -27.71
N TYR A 277 -13.03 3.89 -26.80
CA TYR A 277 -12.28 2.70 -27.19
C TYR A 277 -13.29 1.71 -27.75
N ASN A 278 -12.98 1.08 -28.89
CA ASN A 278 -13.83 0.02 -29.42
C ASN A 278 -13.90 -1.18 -28.46
N ASP A 279 -13.00 -1.23 -27.48
CA ASP A 279 -12.94 -2.26 -26.45
C ASP A 279 -14.03 -2.04 -25.41
N LYS A 280 -14.68 -3.13 -25.03
CA LYS A 280 -15.63 -3.15 -23.91
C LYS A 280 -14.85 -3.06 -22.59
N THR A 281 -15.40 -2.34 -21.62
CA THR A 281 -14.78 -2.19 -20.30
C THR A 281 -15.32 -3.25 -19.34
N ILE A 282 -14.41 -3.97 -18.69
CA ILE A 282 -14.62 -4.77 -17.48
C ILE A 282 -14.29 -3.86 -16.29
N PHE A 283 -15.24 -3.62 -15.41
CA PHE A 283 -15.04 -2.81 -14.21
C PHE A 283 -14.60 -3.68 -13.03
N MET A 284 -13.45 -3.36 -12.47
CA MET A 284 -12.88 -4.04 -11.31
C MET A 284 -12.90 -3.11 -10.10
N ALA A 285 -13.54 -3.52 -9.01
CA ALA A 285 -13.40 -2.88 -7.71
C ALA A 285 -12.33 -3.62 -6.90
N SER A 286 -11.32 -2.91 -6.42
CA SER A 286 -10.27 -3.49 -5.59
C SER A 286 -10.10 -2.71 -4.29
N THR A 287 -9.83 -3.43 -3.20
CA THR A 287 -9.53 -2.84 -1.90
C THR A 287 -8.24 -2.02 -1.90
N ASP A 288 -7.30 -2.33 -2.79
CA ASP A 288 -5.98 -1.69 -2.82
C ASP A 288 -5.33 -1.77 -4.20
N TYR A 289 -4.42 -0.84 -4.48
CA TYR A 289 -3.53 -0.84 -5.62
C TYR A 289 -2.22 -1.57 -5.25
N SER A 290 -2.17 -2.89 -5.47
CA SER A 290 -0.87 -3.57 -5.39
C SER A 290 -0.15 -3.55 -6.73
N ASP A 291 1.16 -3.34 -6.71
CA ASP A 291 2.05 -3.37 -7.87
C ASP A 291 1.90 -4.65 -8.72
N SER A 292 1.67 -5.77 -8.04
CA SER A 292 1.45 -7.07 -8.69
C SER A 292 0.12 -7.10 -9.44
N LEU A 293 -0.97 -6.66 -8.79
CA LEU A 293 -2.29 -6.58 -9.45
C LEU A 293 -2.27 -5.62 -10.63
N ALA A 294 -1.61 -4.46 -10.46
CA ALA A 294 -1.46 -3.47 -11.51
C ALA A 294 -0.74 -4.03 -12.75
N GLN A 295 0.30 -4.84 -12.55
CA GLN A 295 1.01 -5.49 -13.65
C GLN A 295 0.11 -6.44 -14.44
N TYR A 296 -0.67 -7.29 -13.75
CA TYR A 296 -1.58 -8.22 -14.42
C TYR A 296 -2.69 -7.51 -15.19
N VAL A 297 -3.19 -6.39 -14.67
CA VAL A 297 -4.19 -5.58 -15.37
C VAL A 297 -3.57 -4.91 -16.60
N TYR A 298 -2.34 -4.38 -16.47
CA TYR A 298 -1.61 -3.77 -17.58
C TYR A 298 -1.33 -4.78 -18.70
N GLU A 299 -0.88 -5.99 -18.37
CA GLU A 299 -0.64 -7.06 -19.35
C GLU A 299 -1.92 -7.47 -20.07
N PHE A 300 -3.01 -7.67 -19.32
CA PHE A 300 -4.32 -8.00 -19.90
C PHE A 300 -4.77 -6.92 -20.90
N ASN A 301 -4.68 -5.65 -20.51
CA ASN A 301 -5.09 -4.51 -21.33
C ASN A 301 -4.25 -4.33 -22.60
N ASN A 302 -2.99 -4.79 -22.60
CA ASN A 302 -2.11 -4.69 -23.78
C ASN A 302 -2.16 -5.92 -24.69
N GLN A 303 -2.52 -7.09 -24.17
CA GLN A 303 -2.53 -8.34 -24.93
C GLN A 303 -3.90 -8.67 -25.56
N LYS A 304 -5.01 -8.30 -24.92
CA LYS A 304 -6.37 -8.65 -25.39
C LYS A 304 -6.98 -7.53 -26.23
N SER A 305 -7.37 -7.85 -27.46
CA SER A 305 -8.16 -6.94 -28.30
C SER A 305 -9.66 -7.09 -28.02
N GLY A 306 -10.40 -5.98 -27.90
CA GLY A 306 -11.85 -5.97 -27.76
C GLY A 306 -12.38 -5.85 -26.33
N PHE A 307 -11.51 -6.03 -25.32
CA PHE A 307 -11.83 -5.84 -23.90
C PHE A 307 -10.66 -5.19 -23.18
N ARG A 308 -10.98 -4.43 -22.13
CA ARG A 308 -10.02 -3.93 -21.17
C ARG A 308 -10.62 -3.84 -19.78
N ILE A 309 -9.77 -3.94 -18.77
CA ILE A 309 -10.12 -3.71 -17.38
C ILE A 309 -9.95 -2.22 -17.07
N ALA A 310 -10.95 -1.65 -16.41
CA ALA A 310 -10.83 -0.39 -15.69
C ALA A 310 -10.91 -0.69 -14.20
N MET A 311 -9.87 -0.31 -13.46
CA MET A 311 -9.76 -0.60 -12.04
C MET A 311 -10.17 0.62 -11.22
N ALA A 312 -10.89 0.38 -10.12
CA ALA A 312 -11.13 1.36 -9.07
C ALA A 312 -10.45 0.85 -7.80
N ASP A 313 -9.42 1.56 -7.38
CA ASP A 313 -8.79 1.44 -6.09
C ASP A 313 -9.67 2.15 -5.03
N TYR A 314 -10.07 1.41 -4.00
CA TYR A 314 -10.88 1.92 -2.90
C TYR A 314 -10.04 2.42 -1.72
N SER A 315 -8.76 2.04 -1.61
CA SER A 315 -7.87 2.51 -0.53
C SER A 315 -7.77 4.04 -0.51
N VAL A 316 -7.63 4.65 -1.68
CA VAL A 316 -7.59 6.12 -1.86
C VAL A 316 -8.87 6.84 -1.45
N ARG A 317 -9.97 6.12 -1.19
CA ARG A 317 -11.26 6.69 -0.77
C ARG A 317 -11.46 6.64 0.75
N THR A 318 -10.52 6.02 1.46
CA THR A 318 -10.55 5.88 2.91
C THR A 318 -9.70 6.94 3.57
N ASP A 319 -10.00 7.27 4.83
CA ASP A 319 -9.18 8.23 5.59
C ASP A 319 -7.82 7.61 5.97
N SER A 320 -7.78 6.29 6.19
CA SER A 320 -6.58 5.57 6.64
C SER A 320 -5.67 5.10 5.51
N GLY A 321 -6.19 4.93 4.30
CA GLY A 321 -5.53 4.21 3.22
C GLY A 321 -5.58 2.69 3.38
N GLU A 322 -6.19 2.17 4.45
CA GLU A 322 -6.15 0.75 4.78
C GLU A 322 -7.11 -0.06 3.91
N ALA A 323 -6.60 -1.18 3.36
CA ALA A 323 -7.36 -2.08 2.51
C ALA A 323 -8.59 -2.70 3.21
N SER A 324 -8.57 -2.82 4.55
CA SER A 324 -9.69 -3.34 5.34
C SER A 324 -10.86 -2.35 5.43
N GLU A 325 -10.57 -1.05 5.58
CA GLU A 325 -11.59 0.00 5.50
C GLU A 325 -12.16 0.10 4.07
N ALA A 326 -11.28 -0.02 3.07
CA ALA A 326 -11.67 -0.05 1.66
C ALA A 326 -12.59 -1.24 1.36
N TRP A 327 -12.37 -2.39 2.01
CA TRP A 327 -13.23 -3.56 1.87
C TRP A 327 -14.66 -3.31 2.38
N GLU A 328 -14.81 -2.65 3.54
CA GLU A 328 -16.13 -2.27 4.05
C GLU A 328 -16.86 -1.30 3.11
N LEU A 329 -16.13 -0.34 2.51
CA LEU A 329 -16.70 0.56 1.51
C LEU A 329 -17.19 -0.20 0.26
N ILE A 330 -16.41 -1.17 -0.24
CA ILE A 330 -16.83 -2.03 -1.36
C ILE A 330 -18.10 -2.81 -1.00
N LYS A 331 -18.15 -3.45 0.18
CA LYS A 331 -19.31 -4.21 0.65
C LYS A 331 -20.56 -3.32 0.74
N SER A 332 -20.41 -2.11 1.29
CA SER A 332 -21.47 -1.10 1.38
C SER A 332 -21.97 -0.67 0.00
N ASP A 333 -21.07 -0.33 -0.93
CA ASP A 333 -21.43 0.10 -2.28
C ASP A 333 -22.16 -0.99 -3.05
N ILE A 334 -21.70 -2.25 -2.97
CA ILE A 334 -22.35 -3.40 -3.60
C ILE A 334 -23.77 -3.59 -3.04
N THR A 335 -23.93 -3.49 -1.72
CA THR A 335 -25.25 -3.54 -1.05
C THR A 335 -26.15 -2.40 -1.53
N ASN A 336 -25.59 -1.22 -1.75
CA ASN A 336 -26.28 -0.02 -2.24
C ASN A 336 -26.53 0.01 -3.76
N GLY A 337 -26.13 -1.03 -4.49
CA GLY A 337 -26.48 -1.20 -5.90
C GLY A 337 -25.31 -1.17 -6.87
N LEU A 338 -24.07 -0.97 -6.41
CA LEU A 338 -22.89 -1.12 -7.25
C LEU A 338 -22.79 -2.56 -7.78
N ARG A 339 -22.47 -2.72 -9.06
CA ARG A 339 -22.33 -4.01 -9.72
C ARG A 339 -21.02 -4.04 -10.52
N PRO A 340 -19.85 -4.21 -9.86
CA PRO A 340 -18.61 -4.41 -10.60
C PRO A 340 -18.68 -5.71 -11.41
N ASP A 341 -17.81 -5.85 -12.41
CA ASP A 341 -17.66 -7.09 -13.14
C ASP A 341 -16.76 -8.08 -12.36
N ILE A 342 -15.69 -7.55 -11.75
CA ILE A 342 -14.73 -8.25 -10.89
C ILE A 342 -14.59 -7.53 -9.55
N ILE A 343 -14.51 -8.28 -8.45
CA ILE A 343 -14.15 -7.77 -7.12
C ILE A 343 -12.82 -8.42 -6.71
N VAL A 344 -11.86 -7.61 -6.30
CA VAL A 344 -10.57 -8.08 -5.77
C VAL A 344 -10.42 -7.60 -4.33
N ASN A 345 -10.43 -8.54 -3.39
CA ASN A 345 -10.12 -8.27 -2.00
C ASN A 345 -8.66 -8.68 -1.70
N THR A 346 -7.78 -7.71 -1.53
CA THR A 346 -6.36 -7.89 -1.18
C THR A 346 -6.14 -8.15 0.31
N THR A 347 -7.18 -8.05 1.15
CA THR A 347 -7.08 -8.36 2.58
C THR A 347 -7.29 -9.85 2.89
N GLY A 348 -7.69 -10.64 1.89
CA GLY A 348 -7.86 -12.08 1.99
C GLY A 348 -9.24 -12.55 1.50
N TYR A 349 -9.82 -13.50 2.23
CA TYR A 349 -11.07 -14.18 1.87
C TYR A 349 -12.13 -13.96 2.95
N ASP A 350 -13.24 -13.30 2.57
CA ASP A 350 -14.39 -13.00 3.42
C ASP A 350 -15.52 -13.99 3.09
N GLU A 351 -15.61 -15.06 3.86
CA GLU A 351 -16.59 -16.14 3.65
C GLU A 351 -18.04 -15.62 3.78
N LEU A 352 -18.30 -14.73 4.73
CA LEU A 352 -19.64 -14.15 4.94
C LEU A 352 -20.12 -13.42 3.70
N PHE A 353 -19.28 -12.55 3.18
CA PHE A 353 -19.65 -11.73 2.05
C PHE A 353 -19.83 -12.57 0.79
N VAL A 354 -18.93 -13.53 0.55
CA VAL A 354 -19.06 -14.51 -0.54
C VAL A 354 -20.38 -15.27 -0.43
N ASN A 355 -20.72 -15.78 0.76
CA ASN A 355 -21.96 -16.51 1.00
C ASN A 355 -23.20 -15.62 0.81
N SER A 356 -23.18 -14.38 1.33
CA SER A 356 -24.27 -13.41 1.15
C SER A 356 -24.54 -13.10 -0.32
N LEU A 357 -23.48 -12.85 -1.10
CA LEU A 357 -23.61 -12.64 -2.53
C LEU A 357 -24.06 -13.91 -3.27
N ASN A 358 -23.64 -15.09 -2.85
CA ASN A 358 -24.13 -16.35 -3.42
C ASN A 358 -25.62 -16.60 -3.13
N GLU A 359 -26.08 -16.40 -1.90
CA GLU A 359 -27.49 -16.54 -1.50
C GLU A 359 -28.42 -15.62 -2.34
N THR A 360 -27.90 -14.46 -2.70
CA THR A 360 -28.56 -13.47 -3.58
C THR A 360 -28.28 -13.67 -5.07
N GLN A 361 -27.58 -14.75 -5.43
CA GLN A 361 -27.20 -15.14 -6.80
C GLN A 361 -26.38 -14.08 -7.55
N MET A 362 -25.59 -13.29 -6.83
CA MET A 362 -24.76 -12.20 -7.35
C MET A 362 -23.34 -12.63 -7.77
N LEU A 363 -22.91 -13.86 -7.46
CA LEU A 363 -21.62 -14.42 -7.88
C LEU A 363 -21.76 -15.49 -8.97
N SER A 364 -20.81 -15.50 -9.89
CA SER A 364 -20.67 -16.56 -10.90
C SER A 364 -20.05 -17.81 -10.27
N ASP A 365 -20.66 -18.97 -10.52
CA ASP A 365 -20.08 -20.27 -10.20
C ASP A 365 -18.98 -20.62 -11.23
N LEU A 366 -17.72 -20.50 -10.80
CA LEU A 366 -16.53 -20.68 -11.63
C LEU A 366 -16.14 -22.14 -11.84
N SER A 367 -16.72 -23.09 -11.09
CA SER A 367 -16.40 -24.52 -11.22
C SER A 367 -16.52 -25.00 -12.67
N LYS A 368 -17.63 -24.67 -13.32
CA LYS A 368 -17.92 -25.03 -14.72
C LYS A 368 -17.10 -24.24 -15.74
N VAL A 369 -16.57 -23.09 -15.35
CA VAL A 369 -15.71 -22.27 -16.21
C VAL A 369 -14.32 -22.88 -16.22
N ILE A 370 -13.81 -23.27 -15.05
CA ILE A 370 -12.56 -24.01 -14.86
C ILE A 370 -12.62 -25.35 -15.60
N ASP A 371 -13.67 -26.15 -15.39
CA ASP A 371 -13.82 -27.48 -16.02
C ASP A 371 -13.79 -27.47 -17.56
N LYS A 372 -14.08 -26.32 -18.17
CA LYS A 372 -14.12 -26.14 -19.63
C LYS A 372 -12.89 -25.46 -20.20
N ASP A 373 -12.01 -24.93 -19.35
CA ASP A 373 -10.82 -24.21 -19.80
C ASP A 373 -9.69 -25.21 -20.02
N GLU A 374 -9.43 -25.54 -21.29
CA GLU A 374 -8.34 -26.45 -21.69
C GLU A 374 -6.97 -25.99 -21.17
N ALA A 375 -6.78 -24.67 -20.91
CA ALA A 375 -5.52 -24.16 -20.36
C ALA A 375 -5.29 -24.55 -18.88
N LEU A 376 -6.30 -25.07 -18.21
CA LEU A 376 -6.26 -25.50 -16.81
C LEU A 376 -6.56 -26.99 -16.64
N GLU A 377 -6.52 -27.79 -17.71
CA GLU A 377 -6.90 -29.22 -17.67
C GLU A 377 -6.05 -30.05 -16.68
N ASP A 378 -4.79 -29.64 -16.48
CA ASP A 378 -3.85 -30.27 -15.56
C ASP A 378 -3.80 -29.59 -14.18
N VAL A 379 -4.55 -28.50 -13.99
CA VAL A 379 -4.58 -27.76 -12.73
C VAL A 379 -5.55 -28.43 -11.76
N SER A 380 -5.04 -28.80 -10.59
CA SER A 380 -5.85 -29.32 -9.50
C SER A 380 -5.50 -28.62 -8.20
N PHE A 381 -6.50 -28.35 -7.37
CA PHE A 381 -6.33 -27.72 -6.07
C PHE A 381 -5.91 -28.73 -4.99
N THR A 382 -5.15 -28.26 -4.00
CA THR A 382 -4.84 -29.05 -2.79
C THR A 382 -6.12 -29.32 -1.99
N ASP A 383 -6.11 -30.40 -1.21
CA ASP A 383 -7.25 -30.73 -0.32
C ASP A 383 -7.48 -29.62 0.72
N LYS A 384 -6.42 -28.91 1.11
CA LYS A 384 -6.50 -27.75 2.01
C LYS A 384 -7.20 -26.56 1.36
N ALA A 385 -6.78 -26.16 0.15
CA ALA A 385 -7.46 -25.08 -0.57
C ALA A 385 -8.94 -25.41 -0.82
N ASN A 386 -9.22 -26.66 -1.21
CA ASN A 386 -10.60 -27.16 -1.34
C ASN A 386 -11.39 -27.13 -0.04
N HIS A 387 -10.76 -27.30 1.12
CA HIS A 387 -11.47 -27.26 2.40
C HIS A 387 -11.72 -25.84 2.90
N LEU A 388 -10.77 -24.93 2.67
CA LEU A 388 -10.78 -23.59 3.26
C LEU A 388 -11.48 -22.54 2.39
N PHE A 389 -11.41 -22.67 1.06
CA PHE A 389 -11.84 -21.60 0.15
C PHE A 389 -12.94 -22.02 -0.83
N TYR A 390 -13.19 -23.32 -0.99
CA TYR A 390 -14.13 -23.85 -1.98
C TYR A 390 -15.17 -24.74 -1.28
N ASP A 391 -16.44 -24.68 -1.70
CA ASP A 391 -17.53 -25.45 -1.08
C ASP A 391 -17.59 -26.91 -1.60
N GLY A 392 -16.45 -27.46 -2.03
CA GLY A 392 -16.31 -28.82 -2.59
C GLY A 392 -17.00 -29.09 -3.95
N GLU A 393 -18.08 -28.36 -4.29
CA GLU A 393 -18.82 -28.48 -5.55
C GLU A 393 -18.85 -27.18 -6.37
N ASN A 394 -18.88 -26.02 -5.71
CA ASN A 394 -18.94 -24.71 -6.37
C ASN A 394 -17.74 -23.84 -5.97
N ILE A 395 -17.31 -22.98 -6.89
CA ILE A 395 -16.20 -22.04 -6.69
C ILE A 395 -16.73 -20.64 -6.97
N TYR A 396 -16.91 -19.82 -5.94
CA TYR A 396 -17.45 -18.45 -6.07
C TYR A 396 -16.39 -17.36 -5.95
N SER A 397 -15.20 -17.73 -5.48
CA SER A 397 -14.04 -16.85 -5.35
C SER A 397 -12.78 -17.63 -5.65
N ILE A 398 -11.82 -17.01 -6.34
CA ILE A 398 -10.49 -17.56 -6.55
C ILE A 398 -9.56 -16.99 -5.49
N VAL A 399 -8.91 -17.88 -4.74
CA VAL A 399 -7.79 -17.56 -3.85
C VAL A 399 -6.51 -18.06 -4.51
N PRO A 400 -5.60 -17.17 -4.95
CA PRO A 400 -4.35 -17.59 -5.62
C PRO A 400 -3.34 -18.25 -4.70
N SER A 401 -3.26 -17.77 -3.45
CA SER A 401 -2.30 -18.23 -2.44
C SER A 401 -2.81 -17.90 -1.04
N TYR A 402 -2.21 -18.53 -0.04
CA TYR A 402 -2.49 -18.29 1.36
C TYR A 402 -1.22 -18.36 2.19
N SER A 403 -1.19 -17.72 3.35
CA SER A 403 -0.06 -17.78 4.28
C SER A 403 -0.48 -18.47 5.58
N TYR A 404 0.45 -19.19 6.21
CA TYR A 404 0.22 -19.80 7.52
C TYR A 404 0.82 -18.92 8.61
N TYR A 405 -0.01 -18.42 9.51
CA TYR A 405 0.42 -17.60 10.64
C TYR A 405 0.37 -18.44 11.91
N THR A 406 1.41 -18.33 12.73
CA THR A 406 1.49 -19.08 13.99
C THR A 406 2.36 -18.36 15.01
N VAL A 407 2.48 -18.94 16.20
CA VAL A 407 3.37 -18.47 17.26
C VAL A 407 4.46 -19.49 17.51
N VAL A 408 5.70 -19.03 17.51
CA VAL A 408 6.90 -19.81 17.82
C VAL A 408 7.55 -19.29 19.10
N GLY A 409 8.31 -20.17 19.76
CA GLY A 409 9.17 -19.76 20.85
C GLY A 409 10.41 -20.62 20.95
N ASN A 410 11.42 -20.12 21.67
CA ASN A 410 12.63 -20.88 21.94
C ASN A 410 12.29 -22.19 22.65
N LYS A 411 12.80 -23.30 22.11
CA LYS A 411 12.49 -24.66 22.57
C LYS A 411 12.74 -24.86 24.07
N ASP A 412 13.78 -24.25 24.62
CA ASP A 412 14.10 -24.37 26.05
C ASP A 412 13.10 -23.59 26.93
N ASN A 413 12.48 -22.54 26.40
CA ASN A 413 11.48 -21.75 27.11
C ASN A 413 10.07 -22.34 27.02
N VAL A 414 9.72 -22.93 25.87
CA VAL A 414 8.33 -23.31 25.54
C VAL A 414 8.05 -24.81 25.51
N SER A 415 9.07 -25.67 25.63
CA SER A 415 8.89 -27.14 25.56
C SER A 415 7.94 -27.75 26.60
N GLY A 416 7.62 -27.04 27.69
CA GLY A 416 6.60 -27.43 28.67
C GLY A 416 5.15 -27.11 28.26
N PHE A 417 4.95 -26.36 27.19
CA PHE A 417 3.67 -25.78 26.75
C PHE A 417 3.21 -26.34 25.39
N ALA A 418 3.61 -27.57 25.08
CA ALA A 418 3.12 -28.24 23.88
C ALA A 418 1.60 -28.49 24.00
N ASN A 419 0.83 -27.90 23.08
CA ASN A 419 -0.63 -27.92 23.09
C ASN A 419 -1.28 -27.11 24.22
N TRP A 420 -0.88 -25.84 24.32
CA TRP A 420 -1.33 -24.92 25.37
C TRP A 420 -2.64 -24.19 25.03
N GLY A 421 -3.52 -24.08 26.02
CA GLY A 421 -4.73 -23.26 25.99
C GLY A 421 -4.54 -21.88 26.60
N TYR A 422 -5.63 -21.11 26.73
CA TYR A 422 -5.56 -19.75 27.31
C TYR A 422 -5.15 -19.76 28.80
N GLN A 423 -5.43 -20.85 29.53
CA GLN A 423 -5.01 -21.02 30.93
C GLN A 423 -3.51 -21.24 31.04
N ASP A 424 -2.95 -22.08 30.17
CA ASP A 424 -1.52 -22.30 30.08
C ASP A 424 -0.77 -21.02 29.67
N PHE A 425 -1.37 -20.20 28.79
CA PHE A 425 -0.84 -18.87 28.47
C PHE A 425 -0.82 -17.94 29.70
N ALA A 426 -1.88 -17.92 30.49
CA ALA A 426 -1.91 -17.15 31.74
C ALA A 426 -0.84 -17.65 32.72
N ASP A 427 -0.65 -18.97 32.84
CA ASP A 427 0.39 -19.55 33.70
C ASP A 427 1.81 -19.24 33.18
N PHE A 428 2.00 -19.31 31.86
CA PHE A 428 3.25 -18.95 31.19
C PHE A 428 3.64 -17.50 31.48
N THR A 429 2.73 -16.56 31.24
CA THR A 429 2.98 -15.11 31.41
C THR A 429 3.19 -14.73 32.88
N ASN A 430 2.41 -15.32 33.80
CA ASN A 430 2.60 -15.14 35.24
C ASN A 430 3.95 -15.68 35.72
N GLY A 431 4.47 -16.76 35.12
CA GLY A 431 5.78 -17.33 35.44
C GLY A 431 6.96 -16.35 35.30
N PHE A 432 6.79 -15.31 34.49
CA PHE A 432 7.80 -14.26 34.27
C PHE A 432 7.47 -12.94 34.98
N ASN A 433 6.39 -12.87 35.78
CA ASN A 433 5.97 -11.70 36.56
C ASN A 433 5.90 -10.36 35.78
N GLY A 434 5.72 -10.41 34.45
CA GLY A 434 5.78 -9.22 33.59
C GLY A 434 7.16 -8.57 33.47
N GLU A 435 8.24 -9.22 33.94
CA GLU A 435 9.61 -8.72 33.78
C GLU A 435 10.09 -8.79 32.33
N ARG A 436 9.48 -9.67 31.53
CA ARG A 436 9.83 -9.90 30.13
C ARG A 436 8.69 -9.59 29.20
N THR A 437 9.04 -9.06 28.04
CA THR A 437 8.15 -8.85 26.91
C THR A 437 7.68 -10.20 26.36
N VAL A 438 6.37 -10.39 26.20
CA VAL A 438 5.79 -11.64 25.68
C VAL A 438 5.85 -11.68 24.16
N PHE A 439 5.31 -10.65 23.50
CA PHE A 439 5.32 -10.45 22.04
C PHE A 439 6.07 -9.16 21.68
N PHE A 440 6.64 -9.11 20.47
CA PHE A 440 7.44 -7.98 20.01
C PHE A 440 6.63 -6.67 19.97
N MET A 441 7.11 -5.63 20.68
CA MET A 441 6.57 -4.26 20.69
C MET A 441 5.05 -4.12 20.91
N ASP A 442 4.45 -5.08 21.59
CA ASP A 442 3.01 -5.20 21.69
C ASP A 442 2.37 -4.15 22.60
N THR A 443 1.38 -3.41 22.10
CA THR A 443 0.53 -2.54 22.92
C THR A 443 -0.70 -3.27 23.44
N LYS A 444 -1.47 -2.61 24.34
CA LYS A 444 -2.75 -3.15 24.82
C LYS A 444 -3.72 -3.47 23.67
N LEU A 445 -3.79 -2.62 22.63
CA LEU A 445 -4.69 -2.80 21.51
C LEU A 445 -4.16 -3.84 20.52
N ASP A 446 -2.86 -3.80 20.21
CA ASP A 446 -2.20 -4.77 19.33
C ASP A 446 -2.45 -6.22 19.80
N PHE A 447 -2.43 -6.46 21.12
CA PHE A 447 -2.74 -7.79 21.64
C PHE A 447 -4.21 -8.20 21.47
N VAL A 448 -5.16 -7.26 21.62
CA VAL A 448 -6.59 -7.54 21.38
C VAL A 448 -6.82 -7.89 19.92
N GLU A 449 -6.22 -7.12 19.00
CA GLU A 449 -6.25 -7.40 17.56
C GLU A 449 -5.62 -8.75 17.25
N ARG A 450 -4.47 -9.08 17.85
CA ARG A 450 -3.85 -10.41 17.69
C ARG A 450 -4.75 -11.53 18.21
N ALA A 451 -5.39 -11.36 19.36
CA ALA A 451 -6.31 -12.38 19.88
C ALA A 451 -7.49 -12.60 18.94
N LEU A 452 -8.04 -11.54 18.34
CA LEU A 452 -9.08 -11.64 17.31
C LEU A 452 -8.55 -12.32 16.05
N TYR A 453 -7.39 -11.90 15.56
CA TYR A 453 -6.73 -12.46 14.38
C TYR A 453 -6.69 -14.00 14.41
N PHE A 454 -6.29 -14.57 15.56
CA PHE A 454 -6.17 -16.01 15.73
C PHE A 454 -7.46 -16.71 16.18
N ASN A 455 -8.29 -16.06 17.01
CA ASN A 455 -9.40 -16.69 17.73
C ASN A 455 -10.76 -16.05 17.51
N GLY A 456 -10.91 -15.04 16.67
CA GLY A 456 -12.17 -14.32 16.48
C GLY A 456 -13.33 -15.23 16.04
N TYR A 457 -13.07 -16.23 15.20
CA TYR A 457 -14.06 -17.25 14.81
C TYR A 457 -14.36 -18.29 15.90
N ASP A 458 -13.62 -18.33 17.01
CA ASP A 458 -14.04 -19.09 18.19
C ASP A 458 -15.10 -18.32 19.00
N TYR A 459 -15.16 -16.99 18.84
CA TYR A 459 -16.13 -16.12 19.50
C TYR A 459 -17.36 -15.84 18.65
N VAL A 460 -17.35 -16.25 17.37
CA VAL A 460 -18.41 -15.91 16.41
C VAL A 460 -18.72 -17.10 15.51
N ASP A 461 -19.99 -17.53 15.53
CA ASP A 461 -20.56 -18.41 14.50
C ASP A 461 -21.38 -17.56 13.54
N LEU A 462 -20.78 -17.31 12.39
CA LEU A 462 -21.31 -16.49 11.32
C LEU A 462 -22.59 -17.08 10.70
N SER A 463 -22.61 -18.39 10.49
CA SER A 463 -23.75 -19.09 9.89
C SER A 463 -24.95 -19.15 10.84
N ALA A 464 -24.68 -19.39 12.13
CA ALA A 464 -25.70 -19.39 13.16
C ALA A 464 -26.09 -17.97 13.64
N LYS A 465 -25.35 -16.94 13.21
CA LYS A 465 -25.45 -15.55 13.67
C LYS A 465 -25.37 -15.45 15.19
N GLN A 466 -24.37 -16.10 15.79
CA GLN A 466 -24.17 -16.14 17.25
C GLN A 466 -22.78 -15.62 17.62
N SER A 467 -22.69 -14.97 18.78
CA SER A 467 -21.41 -14.61 19.40
C SER A 467 -21.29 -15.10 20.84
N CYS A 468 -20.05 -15.17 21.34
CA CYS A 468 -19.75 -15.52 22.73
C CYS A 468 -18.50 -14.79 23.28
N PHE A 469 -18.39 -13.49 23.01
CA PHE A 469 -17.26 -12.68 23.53
C PHE A 469 -17.22 -12.60 25.05
N ASN A 470 -18.31 -12.89 25.75
CA ASN A 470 -18.36 -12.99 27.21
C ASN A 470 -17.68 -14.26 27.78
N SER A 471 -16.92 -15.00 26.97
CA SER A 471 -16.19 -16.19 27.39
C SER A 471 -15.04 -15.89 28.36
N GLU A 472 -14.69 -16.88 29.21
CA GLU A 472 -13.54 -16.78 30.13
C GLU A 472 -12.22 -16.56 29.39
N GLU A 473 -12.10 -17.09 28.17
CA GLU A 473 -10.92 -16.94 27.32
C GLU A 473 -10.71 -15.47 26.92
N TYR A 474 -11.73 -14.85 26.31
CA TYR A 474 -11.63 -13.45 25.88
C TYR A 474 -11.40 -12.50 27.06
N ILE A 475 -12.06 -12.74 28.20
CA ILE A 475 -11.82 -11.99 29.44
C ILE A 475 -10.37 -12.16 29.93
N THR A 476 -9.80 -13.36 29.81
CA THR A 476 -8.40 -13.62 30.19
C THR A 476 -7.44 -12.84 29.29
N PHE A 477 -7.69 -12.82 27.98
CA PHE A 477 -6.90 -12.04 27.03
C PHE A 477 -7.01 -10.54 27.24
N LEU A 478 -8.21 -9.99 27.51
CA LEU A 478 -8.37 -8.58 27.90
C LEU A 478 -7.55 -8.23 29.14
N LYS A 479 -7.59 -9.09 30.17
CA LYS A 479 -6.82 -8.87 31.40
C LYS A 479 -5.32 -8.89 31.14
N PHE A 480 -4.83 -9.82 30.33
CA PHE A 480 -3.42 -9.82 29.92
C PHE A 480 -3.06 -8.55 29.13
N ALA A 481 -3.86 -8.19 28.13
CA ALA A 481 -3.67 -6.99 27.32
C ALA A 481 -3.54 -5.73 28.19
N SER A 482 -4.34 -5.62 29.25
CA SER A 482 -4.29 -4.46 30.17
C SER A 482 -2.94 -4.28 30.90
N THR A 483 -2.09 -5.31 30.91
CA THR A 483 -0.74 -5.26 31.50
C THR A 483 0.32 -4.72 30.53
N LEU A 484 -0.02 -4.60 29.24
CA LEU A 484 0.88 -4.13 28.20
C LEU A 484 0.95 -2.59 28.15
N PRO A 485 1.97 -2.03 27.48
CA PRO A 485 2.09 -0.59 27.20
C PRO A 485 0.92 -0.02 26.40
N ASP A 486 0.59 1.26 26.62
CA ASP A 486 -0.47 1.96 25.90
C ASP A 486 -0.08 2.35 24.46
N ASP A 487 1.21 2.55 24.19
CA ASP A 487 1.71 3.08 22.93
C ASP A 487 3.01 2.41 22.48
N ALA A 488 3.28 2.48 21.17
CA ALA A 488 4.41 1.84 20.53
C ALA A 488 5.78 2.35 21.02
N VAL A 489 5.90 3.63 21.42
CA VAL A 489 7.16 4.19 21.93
C VAL A 489 7.48 3.59 23.30
N THR A 490 6.48 3.47 24.15
CA THR A 490 6.62 2.79 25.44
C THR A 490 6.90 1.30 25.24
N ALA A 491 6.21 0.63 24.32
CA ALA A 491 6.47 -0.78 24.01
C ALA A 491 7.90 -1.02 23.50
N MET A 492 8.39 -0.15 22.62
CA MET A 492 9.78 -0.16 22.15
C MET A 492 10.78 0.05 23.30
N THR A 493 10.48 0.98 24.21
CA THR A 493 11.33 1.24 25.39
C THR A 493 11.43 0.01 26.30
N VAL A 494 10.31 -0.69 26.53
CA VAL A 494 10.29 -1.93 27.32
C VAL A 494 11.06 -3.04 26.61
N MET A 495 10.88 -3.18 25.29
CA MET A 495 11.54 -4.19 24.46
C MET A 495 13.07 -4.06 24.46
N TYR A 496 13.59 -2.84 24.37
CA TYR A 496 15.04 -2.58 24.39
C TYR A 496 15.60 -2.24 25.77
N SER A 497 14.86 -2.53 26.85
CA SER A 497 15.38 -2.42 28.21
C SER A 497 16.48 -3.46 28.48
N ASP A 498 17.31 -3.24 29.51
CA ASP A 498 18.38 -4.16 29.92
C ASP A 498 17.88 -5.60 30.20
N VAL A 499 16.60 -5.75 30.56
CA VAL A 499 16.00 -7.06 30.89
C VAL A 499 15.62 -7.85 29.62
N ASN A 500 15.07 -7.16 28.63
CA ASN A 500 14.59 -7.80 27.39
C ASN A 500 15.65 -7.81 26.30
N ASN A 501 16.51 -6.80 26.22
CA ASN A 501 17.60 -6.68 25.26
C ASN A 501 17.17 -6.97 23.81
N GLY A 502 15.99 -6.47 23.41
CA GLY A 502 15.43 -6.68 22.08
C GLY A 502 14.86 -8.09 21.85
N MET A 503 14.63 -8.88 22.90
CA MET A 503 14.04 -10.21 22.82
C MET A 503 12.67 -10.28 23.52
N CYS A 504 11.80 -11.14 22.99
CA CYS A 504 10.55 -11.52 23.62
C CYS A 504 10.46 -13.04 23.81
N LEU A 505 9.48 -13.47 24.60
CA LEU A 505 9.35 -14.89 24.99
C LEU A 505 8.85 -15.77 23.84
N ILE A 506 7.94 -15.23 23.02
CA ILE A 506 7.30 -15.88 21.87
C ILE A 506 7.11 -14.85 20.75
N ASN A 507 7.00 -15.32 19.52
CA ASN A 507 6.93 -14.48 18.33
C ASN A 507 5.88 -15.02 17.38
N ASP A 508 5.07 -14.15 16.81
CA ASP A 508 4.30 -14.47 15.63
C ASP A 508 5.20 -14.58 14.40
N VAL A 509 4.93 -15.57 13.56
CA VAL A 509 5.64 -15.80 12.30
C VAL A 509 4.64 -16.10 11.20
N ALA A 510 4.88 -15.51 10.04
CA ALA A 510 4.17 -15.82 8.80
C ALA A 510 5.02 -16.81 7.98
N CYS A 511 4.43 -17.94 7.62
CA CYS A 511 5.05 -18.93 6.76
C CYS A 511 4.55 -18.74 5.33
N HIS A 512 5.45 -18.18 4.52
CA HIS A 512 5.30 -18.08 3.07
C HIS A 512 6.02 -19.19 2.32
N ASN A 513 7.04 -19.82 2.93
CA ASN A 513 7.68 -21.09 2.56
C ASN A 513 8.45 -21.65 3.76
N ILE A 514 8.93 -22.90 3.64
CA ILE A 514 9.65 -23.59 4.72
C ILE A 514 10.96 -22.88 5.09
N GLY A 515 11.70 -22.37 4.09
CA GLY A 515 12.95 -21.64 4.29
C GLY A 515 12.76 -20.37 5.11
N ASP A 516 11.80 -19.53 4.72
CA ASP A 516 11.44 -18.28 5.40
C ASP A 516 10.99 -18.54 6.84
N MET A 517 10.07 -19.49 7.05
CA MET A 517 9.63 -19.83 8.41
C MET A 517 10.79 -20.34 9.28
N ASN A 518 11.68 -21.16 8.74
CA ASN A 518 12.86 -21.62 9.48
C ASN A 518 13.83 -20.48 9.79
N LYS A 519 14.07 -19.56 8.84
CA LYS A 519 14.89 -18.37 9.03
C LYS A 519 14.33 -17.52 10.17
N ASP A 520 13.10 -17.05 10.02
CA ASP A 520 12.47 -16.09 10.91
C ASP A 520 12.30 -16.68 12.31
N ALA A 521 11.79 -17.91 12.41
CA ALA A 521 11.62 -18.56 13.71
C ALA A 521 12.95 -18.83 14.42
N THR A 522 14.03 -19.15 13.68
CA THR A 522 15.37 -19.34 14.26
C THR A 522 15.95 -18.01 14.75
N VAL A 523 15.81 -16.93 13.97
CA VAL A 523 16.26 -15.59 14.35
C VAL A 523 15.51 -15.13 15.60
N TYR A 524 14.19 -15.15 15.58
CA TYR A 524 13.36 -14.67 16.68
C TYR A 524 13.50 -15.53 17.95
N SER A 525 13.75 -16.82 17.80
CA SER A 525 13.98 -17.73 18.93
C SER A 525 15.44 -17.79 19.38
N MET A 526 16.36 -17.14 18.66
CA MET A 526 17.81 -17.21 18.90
C MET A 526 18.33 -18.66 18.99
N GLY A 527 17.93 -19.49 18.01
CA GLY A 527 18.30 -20.90 17.90
C GLY A 527 17.09 -21.83 17.72
N ASP A 528 17.16 -23.03 18.31
CA ASP A 528 16.10 -24.04 18.24
C ASP A 528 14.75 -23.48 18.71
N TYR A 529 13.71 -23.72 17.91
CA TYR A 529 12.36 -23.23 18.16
C TYR A 529 11.33 -24.36 18.13
N VAL A 530 10.12 -24.05 18.63
CA VAL A 530 8.93 -24.88 18.50
C VAL A 530 7.79 -23.99 18.03
N ASP A 531 7.03 -24.46 17.05
CA ASP A 531 5.72 -23.89 16.72
C ASP A 531 4.69 -24.38 17.75
N ILE A 532 4.32 -23.47 18.66
CA ILE A 532 3.35 -23.72 19.73
C ILE A 532 1.95 -23.22 19.38
N GLY A 533 1.84 -22.34 18.37
CA GLY A 533 0.59 -21.70 17.96
C GLY A 533 0.02 -20.73 18.98
N PHE A 534 -0.95 -19.92 18.55
CA PHE A 534 -1.63 -19.00 19.44
C PHE A 534 -2.55 -19.80 20.39
N PRO A 535 -2.55 -19.49 21.70
CA PRO A 535 -3.36 -20.22 22.67
C PRO A 535 -4.85 -20.06 22.36
N HIS A 536 -5.61 -21.16 22.40
CA HIS A 536 -7.05 -21.13 22.17
C HIS A 536 -7.74 -22.24 22.97
N GLY A 537 -8.96 -21.99 23.44
CA GLY A 537 -9.73 -22.92 24.26
C GLY A 537 -9.07 -23.28 25.61
N ALA A 538 -9.78 -24.04 26.44
CA ALA A 538 -9.32 -24.39 27.78
C ALA A 538 -8.21 -25.47 27.82
N SER A 539 -8.08 -26.28 26.76
CA SER A 539 -7.10 -27.37 26.67
C SER A 539 -6.65 -27.59 25.22
N GLY A 540 -6.69 -26.54 24.41
CA GLY A 540 -6.48 -26.60 22.97
C GLY A 540 -5.01 -26.81 22.61
N ALA A 541 -4.76 -27.51 21.51
CA ALA A 541 -3.45 -27.48 20.89
C ALA A 541 -3.28 -26.11 20.26
N GLY A 542 -2.54 -25.20 20.90
CA GLY A 542 -2.26 -23.86 20.37
C GLY A 542 -2.13 -23.88 18.84
N SER A 543 -2.90 -23.01 18.20
CA SER A 543 -3.23 -23.13 16.79
C SER A 543 -2.65 -21.99 15.98
N GLY A 544 -2.14 -22.29 14.80
CA GLY A 544 -1.99 -21.25 13.77
C GLY A 544 -3.30 -21.02 13.02
N VAL A 545 -3.27 -20.07 12.10
CA VAL A 545 -4.38 -19.75 11.19
C VAL A 545 -3.87 -19.62 9.75
N ILE A 546 -4.77 -19.84 8.81
CA ILE A 546 -4.53 -19.62 7.39
C ILE A 546 -5.14 -18.29 6.98
N SER A 547 -4.36 -17.41 6.37
CA SER A 547 -4.87 -16.19 5.75
C SER A 547 -4.78 -16.36 4.24
N ALA A 548 -5.90 -16.22 3.52
CA ALA A 548 -5.78 -15.98 2.08
C ALA A 548 -5.02 -14.67 1.86
N ASP A 549 -4.13 -14.63 0.87
CA ASP A 549 -3.38 -13.41 0.57
C ASP A 549 -4.22 -12.44 -0.27
N MET A 550 -5.13 -12.98 -1.09
CA MET A 550 -6.15 -12.22 -1.80
C MET A 550 -7.31 -13.14 -2.23
N SER A 551 -8.44 -12.55 -2.56
CA SER A 551 -9.56 -13.26 -3.20
C SER A 551 -10.16 -12.48 -4.36
N ILE A 552 -10.58 -13.19 -5.40
CA ILE A 552 -11.08 -12.63 -6.67
C ILE A 552 -12.44 -13.24 -6.98
N MET A 553 -13.46 -12.39 -7.07
CA MET A 553 -14.83 -12.79 -7.38
C MET A 553 -15.26 -12.22 -8.74
N ILE A 554 -16.07 -12.99 -9.47
CA ILE A 554 -16.72 -12.52 -10.71
C ILE A 554 -18.22 -12.41 -10.43
N MET A 555 -18.77 -11.23 -10.66
CA MET A 555 -20.18 -10.96 -10.41
C MET A 555 -21.06 -11.59 -11.52
N SER A 556 -22.12 -12.31 -11.15
CA SER A 556 -23.04 -12.94 -12.12
C SER A 556 -23.88 -11.93 -12.90
N THR A 557 -23.92 -10.67 -12.44
CA THR A 557 -24.65 -9.58 -13.08
C THR A 557 -23.95 -9.03 -14.31
N ASN A 558 -22.73 -9.48 -14.62
CA ASN A 558 -22.01 -9.08 -15.82
C ASN A 558 -22.42 -9.88 -17.07
N ALA A 559 -22.08 -9.32 -18.24
CA ALA A 559 -22.28 -9.99 -19.53
C ALA A 559 -20.99 -10.65 -20.08
N TYR A 560 -19.91 -10.65 -19.30
CA TYR A 560 -18.53 -10.87 -19.76
C TYR A 560 -17.77 -11.87 -18.87
N THR A 561 -18.47 -12.87 -18.33
CA THR A 561 -17.90 -13.79 -17.33
C THR A 561 -16.67 -14.52 -17.87
N ASN A 562 -16.67 -14.94 -19.14
CA ASN A 562 -15.52 -15.60 -19.75
C ASN A 562 -14.33 -14.65 -19.94
N GLU A 563 -14.59 -13.40 -20.27
CA GLU A 563 -13.55 -12.38 -20.45
C GLU A 563 -12.99 -11.89 -19.11
N CYS A 564 -13.83 -11.85 -18.06
CA CYS A 564 -13.37 -11.67 -16.68
C CYS A 564 -12.54 -12.89 -16.23
N TRP A 565 -12.95 -14.10 -16.60
CA TRP A 565 -12.22 -15.32 -16.31
C TRP A 565 -10.86 -15.37 -17.00
N ASP A 566 -10.75 -14.86 -18.23
CA ASP A 566 -9.47 -14.74 -18.94
C ASP A 566 -8.43 -13.94 -18.15
N PHE A 567 -8.86 -12.97 -17.33
CA PHE A 567 -8.01 -12.30 -16.36
C PHE A 567 -7.77 -13.16 -15.12
N CYS A 568 -8.81 -13.73 -14.51
CA CYS A 568 -8.67 -14.45 -13.23
C CYS A 568 -7.84 -15.74 -13.33
N LYS A 569 -7.87 -16.43 -14.47
CA LYS A 569 -7.19 -17.73 -14.62
C LYS A 569 -5.66 -17.65 -14.61
N GLN A 570 -5.09 -16.48 -14.88
CA GLN A 570 -3.63 -16.32 -14.87
C GLN A 570 -3.01 -16.60 -13.50
N PHE A 571 -3.76 -16.34 -12.43
CA PHE A 571 -3.38 -16.63 -11.05
C PHE A 571 -3.36 -18.12 -10.72
N LEU A 572 -3.86 -18.98 -11.61
CA LEU A 572 -3.90 -20.43 -11.45
C LEU A 572 -2.94 -21.17 -12.39
N TYR A 573 -2.27 -20.46 -13.29
CA TYR A 573 -1.29 -21.08 -14.18
C TYR A 573 -0.10 -21.61 -13.39
N THR A 574 0.48 -22.72 -13.89
CA THR A 574 1.67 -23.34 -13.31
C THR A 574 2.80 -22.32 -13.12
N ASP A 575 3.09 -21.50 -14.14
CA ASP A 575 4.12 -20.47 -14.06
C ASP A 575 3.85 -19.46 -12.92
N TYR A 576 2.59 -19.09 -12.67
CA TYR A 576 2.25 -18.23 -11.53
C TYR A 576 2.45 -18.96 -10.20
N GLN A 577 1.87 -20.15 -10.07
CA GLN A 577 1.83 -20.93 -8.83
C GLN A 577 3.22 -21.45 -8.40
N GLU A 578 4.13 -21.69 -9.33
CA GLU A 578 5.51 -22.11 -9.05
C GLU A 578 6.45 -20.93 -8.76
N ASN A 579 6.08 -19.70 -9.13
CA ASN A 579 6.92 -18.50 -8.96
C ASN A 579 6.34 -17.49 -7.96
N LEU A 580 5.44 -17.94 -7.08
CA LEU A 580 4.99 -17.15 -5.93
C LEU A 580 6.21 -16.72 -5.10
N ARG A 581 6.39 -15.41 -4.94
CA ARG A 581 7.40 -14.86 -4.03
C ARG A 581 6.93 -14.86 -2.59
N THR A 582 5.63 -14.73 -2.40
CA THR A 582 4.95 -14.71 -1.10
C THR A 582 3.76 -15.64 -1.18
N GLY A 583 3.47 -16.33 -0.07
CA GLY A 583 2.31 -17.21 0.03
C GLY A 583 2.55 -18.64 -0.45
N ILE A 584 1.69 -19.52 0.07
CA ILE A 584 1.61 -20.94 -0.21
C ILE A 584 0.63 -21.14 -1.38
N PRO A 585 1.03 -21.82 -2.47
CA PRO A 585 0.17 -22.05 -3.62
C PRO A 585 -1.03 -22.92 -3.30
N VAL A 586 -2.13 -22.68 -4.01
CA VAL A 586 -3.37 -23.45 -3.88
C VAL A 586 -3.40 -24.68 -4.78
N THR A 587 -2.61 -24.69 -5.86
CA THR A 587 -2.54 -25.82 -6.79
C THR A 587 -1.59 -26.91 -6.28
N LYS A 588 -1.88 -28.18 -6.61
CA LYS A 588 -1.04 -29.32 -6.19
C LYS A 588 0.38 -29.21 -6.71
N THR A 589 0.56 -28.91 -8.00
CA THR A 589 1.88 -28.76 -8.62
C THR A 589 2.68 -27.64 -7.97
N GLY A 590 2.07 -26.47 -7.75
CA GLY A 590 2.69 -25.37 -7.02
C GLY A 590 3.08 -25.81 -5.61
N PHE A 591 2.18 -26.48 -4.88
CA PHE A 591 2.40 -26.90 -3.49
C PHE A 591 3.53 -27.92 -3.35
N GLU A 592 3.62 -28.92 -4.23
CA GLU A 592 4.72 -29.91 -4.23
C GLU A 592 6.10 -29.27 -4.51
N ASN A 593 6.14 -28.20 -5.30
CA ASN A 593 7.38 -27.45 -5.54
C ASN A 593 7.69 -26.48 -4.39
N TRP A 594 6.65 -25.87 -3.80
CA TRP A 594 6.74 -25.02 -2.64
C TRP A 594 7.29 -25.73 -1.40
N GLU A 595 6.84 -26.97 -1.13
CA GLU A 595 7.38 -27.86 -0.07
C GLU A 595 8.90 -28.07 -0.21
N ARG A 596 9.45 -27.92 -1.41
CA ARG A 596 10.88 -28.12 -1.69
C ARG A 596 11.70 -26.83 -1.65
N SER A 597 11.08 -25.67 -1.48
CA SER A 597 11.80 -24.41 -1.31
C SER A 597 12.36 -24.33 0.11
N LEU A 598 13.63 -24.71 0.25
CA LEU A 598 14.40 -24.61 1.50
C LEU A 598 15.15 -23.28 1.65
N TYR A 599 15.03 -22.41 0.65
CA TYR A 599 15.72 -21.12 0.59
C TYR A 599 14.76 -20.00 1.00
N SER A 600 15.30 -18.97 1.65
CA SER A 600 14.54 -17.75 1.89
C SER A 600 14.43 -16.95 0.60
N THR A 601 13.29 -16.30 0.38
CA THR A 601 13.05 -15.49 -0.83
C THR A 601 13.89 -14.21 -0.90
N GLU A 602 14.56 -13.86 0.21
CA GLU A 602 15.40 -12.67 0.38
C GLU A 602 16.91 -12.95 0.36
N ASP A 603 17.36 -14.07 -0.23
CA ASP A 603 18.75 -14.57 -0.20
C ASP A 603 19.82 -13.52 -0.59
N LEU A 604 20.28 -12.74 0.40
CA LEU A 604 21.59 -12.13 0.45
C LEU A 604 22.45 -12.95 1.44
N PRO A 605 23.62 -13.49 1.01
CA PRO A 605 24.45 -14.38 1.83
C PRO A 605 24.83 -13.84 3.22
N ASP A 606 24.88 -12.52 3.38
CA ASP A 606 25.23 -11.84 4.62
C ASP A 606 24.06 -11.73 5.62
N GLN A 607 22.84 -12.15 5.25
CA GLN A 607 21.63 -12.10 6.10
C GLN A 607 21.27 -13.43 6.77
N ASN A 608 21.99 -14.52 6.47
CA ASN A 608 21.77 -15.84 7.09
C ASN A 608 22.53 -16.00 8.43
N ILE A 609 22.53 -14.96 9.26
CA ILE A 609 23.15 -14.96 10.58
C ILE A 609 22.22 -14.37 11.64
N TYR A 610 22.34 -14.85 12.87
CA TYR A 610 21.77 -14.20 14.05
C TYR A 610 22.84 -14.01 15.12
N VAL A 611 22.70 -12.96 15.93
CA VAL A 611 23.65 -12.66 17.01
C VAL A 611 23.03 -13.04 18.35
N LYS A 612 23.71 -13.93 19.08
CA LYS A 612 23.32 -14.32 20.44
C LYS A 612 24.53 -14.19 21.35
N ASP A 613 24.37 -13.45 22.45
CA ASP A 613 25.44 -13.16 23.42
C ASP A 613 26.71 -12.55 22.79
N GLY A 614 26.54 -11.73 21.75
CA GLY A 614 27.65 -11.10 21.01
C GLY A 614 28.42 -12.06 20.10
N ILE A 615 27.89 -13.26 19.85
CA ILE A 615 28.44 -14.26 18.94
C ILE A 615 27.50 -14.39 17.73
N GLU A 616 28.07 -14.33 16.53
CA GLU A 616 27.37 -14.59 15.28
C GLU A 616 27.22 -16.09 15.04
N TYR A 617 26.00 -16.52 14.72
CA TYR A 617 25.65 -17.89 14.36
C TYR A 617 25.07 -17.91 12.96
N THR A 618 25.50 -18.86 12.13
CA THR A 618 24.87 -19.13 10.84
C THR A 618 23.55 -19.86 11.04
N ILE A 619 22.50 -19.40 10.35
CA ILE A 619 21.20 -20.07 10.32
C ILE A 619 21.34 -21.33 9.44
N PRO A 620 21.13 -22.54 9.97
CA PRO A 620 21.16 -23.75 9.16
C PRO A 620 19.90 -23.83 8.28
N TYR A 621 20.03 -24.48 7.13
CA TYR A 621 18.84 -24.94 6.39
C TYR A 621 17.95 -25.82 7.27
N ALA A 622 16.64 -25.76 7.02
CA ALA A 622 15.66 -26.56 7.74
C ALA A 622 16.06 -28.05 7.73
N SER A 623 16.18 -28.64 8.92
CA SER A 623 16.40 -30.08 9.04
C SER A 623 15.12 -30.86 8.69
N GLU A 624 15.25 -32.15 8.40
CA GLU A 624 14.09 -33.01 8.11
C GLU A 624 13.03 -32.98 9.23
N ASP A 625 13.45 -32.89 10.50
CA ASP A 625 12.53 -32.80 11.64
C ASP A 625 11.76 -31.45 11.65
N VAL A 626 12.44 -30.36 11.25
CA VAL A 626 11.84 -29.02 11.15
C VAL A 626 10.86 -28.97 9.96
N ILE A 627 11.25 -29.51 8.81
CA ILE A 627 10.39 -29.65 7.62
C ILE A 627 9.10 -30.38 7.99
N ASN A 628 9.22 -31.59 8.57
CA ASN A 628 8.08 -32.39 9.00
C ASN A 628 7.20 -31.68 10.03
N MET A 629 7.79 -30.90 10.96
CA MET A 629 7.04 -30.10 11.92
C MET A 629 6.20 -29.03 11.21
N ILE A 630 6.82 -28.22 10.34
CA ILE A 630 6.16 -27.13 9.61
C ILE A 630 5.03 -27.69 8.72
N GLU A 631 5.33 -28.70 7.91
CA GLU A 631 4.35 -29.35 7.03
C GLU A 631 3.18 -29.93 7.84
N SER A 632 3.46 -30.59 8.96
CA SER A 632 2.42 -31.14 9.82
C SER A 632 1.51 -30.04 10.38
N ARG A 633 2.07 -28.91 10.80
CA ARG A 633 1.31 -27.79 11.37
C ARG A 633 0.45 -27.11 10.32
N ILE A 634 1.00 -26.85 9.14
CA ILE A 634 0.25 -26.32 8.00
C ILE A 634 -0.87 -27.28 7.62
N ASN A 635 -0.55 -28.55 7.36
CA ASN A 635 -1.52 -29.55 6.90
C ASN A 635 -2.67 -29.78 7.89
N ASN A 636 -2.38 -29.77 9.20
CA ASN A 636 -3.39 -29.93 10.24
C ASN A 636 -4.14 -28.63 10.60
N CYS A 637 -3.68 -27.47 10.15
CA CYS A 637 -4.39 -26.20 10.37
C CYS A 637 -5.69 -26.18 9.57
N LYS A 638 -6.81 -25.93 10.27
CA LYS A 638 -8.16 -25.81 9.71
C LYS A 638 -8.81 -24.46 9.99
N ARG A 639 -8.08 -23.58 10.67
CA ARG A 639 -8.57 -22.28 11.10
C ARG A 639 -8.13 -21.25 10.08
N VAL A 640 -9.01 -20.30 9.80
CA VAL A 640 -8.72 -19.14 8.98
C VAL A 640 -8.53 -17.91 9.87
N ARG A 641 -7.70 -16.97 9.41
CA ARG A 641 -7.50 -15.67 10.06
C ARG A 641 -8.84 -14.97 10.15
N PHE A 642 -9.14 -14.38 11.30
CA PHE A 642 -10.33 -13.54 11.46
C PHE A 642 -10.19 -12.24 10.65
N SER A 643 -11.23 -11.88 9.90
CA SER A 643 -11.20 -10.73 8.98
C SER A 643 -12.43 -9.81 9.07
N GLU A 644 -13.23 -9.90 10.14
CA GLU A 644 -14.44 -9.08 10.31
C GLU A 644 -14.15 -7.72 10.95
N TYR A 645 -13.80 -6.73 10.12
CA TYR A 645 -13.40 -5.39 10.57
C TYR A 645 -14.44 -4.73 11.51
N THR A 646 -15.73 -4.81 11.19
CA THR A 646 -16.76 -4.21 12.06
C THR A 646 -16.77 -4.83 13.47
N ILE A 647 -16.58 -6.16 13.55
CA ILE A 647 -16.54 -6.87 14.84
C ILE A 647 -15.27 -6.50 15.61
N GLU A 648 -14.13 -6.40 14.92
CA GLU A 648 -12.87 -5.93 15.46
C GLU A 648 -12.99 -4.51 16.05
N GLN A 649 -13.61 -3.57 15.33
CA GLN A 649 -13.83 -2.21 15.83
C GLN A 649 -14.74 -2.17 17.08
N ILE A 650 -15.76 -3.05 17.14
CA ILE A 650 -16.59 -3.21 18.34
C ILE A 650 -15.74 -3.72 19.52
N ALA A 651 -14.89 -4.71 19.29
CA ALA A 651 -13.99 -5.23 20.31
C ALA A 651 -12.99 -4.17 20.82
N ILE A 652 -12.33 -3.45 19.91
CA ILE A 652 -11.40 -2.34 20.22
C ILE A 652 -12.09 -1.24 21.04
N LYS A 653 -13.30 -0.83 20.65
CA LYS A 653 -14.10 0.18 21.35
C LYS A 653 -14.34 -0.16 22.84
N TYR A 654 -14.66 -1.41 23.15
CA TYR A 654 -14.91 -1.82 24.54
C TYR A 654 -13.64 -2.19 25.30
N ALA A 655 -12.63 -2.74 24.63
CA ALA A 655 -11.31 -2.92 25.21
C ALA A 655 -10.71 -1.58 25.66
N THR A 656 -10.80 -0.54 24.82
CA THR A 656 -10.36 0.82 25.16
C THR A 656 -11.07 1.36 26.40
N GLN A 657 -12.39 1.18 26.51
CA GLN A 657 -13.13 1.60 27.70
C GLN A 657 -12.67 0.87 28.97
N TYR A 658 -12.33 -0.42 28.87
CA TYR A 658 -11.75 -1.18 29.97
C TYR A 658 -10.34 -0.65 30.33
N PHE A 659 -9.47 -0.43 29.35
CA PHE A 659 -8.12 0.08 29.58
C PHE A 659 -8.10 1.49 30.18
N ASP A 660 -9.09 2.32 29.85
CA ASP A 660 -9.35 3.63 30.46
C ASP A 660 -9.92 3.55 31.90
N GLY A 661 -10.22 2.35 32.39
CA GLY A 661 -10.83 2.12 33.71
C GLY A 661 -12.30 2.55 33.81
N LYS A 662 -13.00 2.71 32.68
CA LYS A 662 -14.42 3.11 32.65
C LYS A 662 -15.37 1.94 32.95
N ILE A 663 -14.96 0.73 32.58
CA ILE A 663 -15.69 -0.53 32.79
C ILE A 663 -14.71 -1.63 33.23
N THR A 664 -15.22 -2.75 33.73
CA THR A 664 -14.44 -3.96 34.02
C THR A 664 -14.18 -4.80 32.76
N ALA A 665 -13.26 -5.77 32.83
CA ALA A 665 -13.00 -6.69 31.71
C ALA A 665 -14.24 -7.53 31.38
N GLU A 666 -14.97 -7.97 32.41
CA GLU A 666 -16.23 -8.71 32.27
C GLU A 666 -17.31 -7.86 31.60
N GLU A 667 -17.46 -6.59 32.00
CA GLU A 667 -18.40 -5.66 31.37
C GLU A 667 -18.01 -5.36 29.92
N ALA A 668 -16.71 -5.19 29.61
CA ALA A 668 -16.23 -5.01 28.24
C ALA A 668 -16.59 -6.21 27.36
N ALA A 669 -16.29 -7.42 27.83
CA ALA A 669 -16.63 -8.65 27.13
C ALA A 669 -18.15 -8.82 26.92
N GLU A 670 -18.97 -8.50 27.93
CA GLU A 670 -20.43 -8.53 27.82
C GLU A 670 -20.97 -7.51 26.81
N GLN A 671 -20.44 -6.27 26.79
CA GLN A 671 -20.88 -5.26 25.83
C GLN A 671 -20.40 -5.56 24.40
N THR A 672 -19.17 -6.06 24.23
CA THR A 672 -18.68 -6.55 22.93
C THR A 672 -19.62 -7.64 22.41
N ASP A 673 -19.90 -8.66 23.23
CA ASP A 673 -20.79 -9.76 22.83
C ASP A 673 -22.17 -9.26 22.40
N LYS A 674 -22.75 -8.36 23.18
CA LYS A 674 -24.07 -7.80 22.89
C LYS A 674 -24.10 -7.02 21.57
N GLU A 675 -23.14 -6.12 21.33
CA GLU A 675 -23.13 -5.28 20.12
C GLU A 675 -22.77 -6.11 18.87
N VAL A 676 -21.88 -7.10 18.99
CA VAL A 676 -21.59 -8.06 17.92
C VAL A 676 -22.82 -8.91 17.61
N GLN A 677 -23.52 -9.42 18.63
CA GLN A 677 -24.75 -10.19 18.44
C GLN A 677 -25.84 -9.35 17.73
N GLU A 678 -25.97 -8.06 18.07
CA GLU A 678 -26.86 -7.12 17.37
C GLU A 678 -26.42 -6.88 15.92
N TYR A 679 -25.11 -6.74 15.67
CA TYR A 679 -24.56 -6.61 14.32
C TYR A 679 -24.88 -7.85 13.45
N LEU A 680 -24.58 -9.06 13.93
CA LEU A 680 -24.81 -10.31 13.20
C LEU A 680 -26.29 -10.52 12.84
N MET A 681 -27.20 -10.08 13.71
CA MET A 681 -28.65 -10.18 13.47
C MET A 681 -29.15 -9.22 12.39
N ASN A 682 -28.44 -8.11 12.16
CA ASN A 682 -28.77 -7.09 11.18
C ASN A 682 -27.95 -7.19 9.89
N ALA A 683 -26.81 -7.91 9.91
CA ALA A 683 -26.04 -8.28 8.73
C ALA A 683 -26.86 -9.29 7.91
N GLY A 684 -27.36 -8.87 6.75
CA GLY A 684 -28.32 -9.59 5.89
C GLY A 684 -28.78 -8.66 4.78
#